data_AF-A0AAD9RBY2-F1
#
_entry.id   AF-A0AAD9RBY2-F1
#
_cell.length_a   1.000
_cell.length_b   1.000
_cell.length_c   1.000
_cell.angle_alpha   90.00
_cell.angle_beta   90.00
_cell.angle_gamma   90.00
#
_symmetry.space_group_name_H-M   'P 1'
#
loop_
_entity.id
_entity.type
_entity.pdbx_description
1 polymer ?
#
loop_
_entity_poly.entity_id
_entity_poly.type
_entity_poly.pdbx_seq_one_letter_code
_entity_poly.pdbx_strand_id
1 'polypeptide(L)'
;MKPRHWRQVKDTVKADFDETSEDFTLDAIADMQMQNFAERISEISNAATMELEIELGLKHIAEIWEAMPIEMMPYKIKGIHRLKSIDDILQMLEDHQVQLSSMKSTRFVEPFAMEVDEWERSLSTVGEVLEMVLSVQRNYLYMDNIFSSEDIRKQLPKESDEFDKLTRSWVQITSRMAEHGLALPATHDPPGLLEVLNKLSDKLESLQRALEQYLETKRYVFPRFYFISNDDLLEILANAKRPDLIQPHVKKLFENIKYLELGKSLTGKSLAIGMNSSDGEYVAFVYSVVLEGQVEGWLCNIETAMRECLRDSLKQCRASLRKMLARRDRWVKEWPSQPGITSTQIQWTTDCTRALIHCKLMDSKKPLRRLKKKQNQALAKYSEAIRSDLTNLDRLKFKAIVVIEIHARDVVERMYKNNCKDVAAFEWLSQLRFYWDKEIEDCIVRQTNTFFIYGYEYLGNSGRLVITPLTDRCYITLTTALHLYRGGSPKGPAGTGKTETVKDLGKALGFNVIVQNCSEGLDYKSMGRMFSGLSQTGAWGCFDEFNRINIEVLSVVAQQINSILGALAQKLTRFVFEGVEISLVHTCGIFITMNPGYAGRTELPDNLKSMFRPISMMVPDSSMIAEINLFGEGFQETRVLARKVFTLYTLAQQQLSKQHHYDFGLRGIVTLTRYAGRKKRLYSDLADDEASGVIILAMKDMNVAKLTSDDLPLFLGITSDLFPTVDVPTVDYQEIIDYITKEATKLKLQPIPSLITKVIQLYETKNSRHSTMLVGESNTAKTITWRILQEVMTAMKNDGKAGYNTVYVYPINPKALNLGELYGEYNLATGEWLDGVISSIMRQTCSSKMLLSILIPFKLNS
;
A
#
# COMPACT_ATOMS: atom_id res chain seq x y z
N MET A 1 -58.82 27.46 25.30
CA MET A 1 -59.40 28.18 24.13
C MET A 1 -58.90 29.63 24.12
N LYS A 2 -58.64 30.22 22.93
CA LYS A 2 -58.21 31.61 22.74
C LYS A 2 -59.41 32.44 22.24
N PRO A 3 -59.35 33.79 22.20
CA PRO A 3 -60.46 34.63 21.74
C PRO A 3 -61.05 34.25 20.37
N ARG A 4 -60.22 33.73 19.45
CA ARG A 4 -60.67 33.22 18.14
C ARG A 4 -61.59 31.99 18.24
N HIS A 5 -61.33 31.09 19.19
CA HIS A 5 -62.15 29.91 19.45
C HIS A 5 -63.46 30.30 20.13
N TRP A 6 -63.40 31.23 21.09
CA TRP A 6 -64.60 31.74 21.74
C TRP A 6 -65.52 32.49 20.78
N ARG A 7 -64.99 33.23 19.80
CA ARG A 7 -65.81 33.78 18.70
C ARG A 7 -66.50 32.69 17.88
N GLN A 8 -65.80 31.61 17.53
CA GLN A 8 -66.42 30.48 16.82
C GLN A 8 -67.52 29.79 17.65
N VAL A 9 -67.35 29.71 18.98
CA VAL A 9 -68.39 29.21 19.89
C VAL A 9 -69.59 30.16 19.91
N LYS A 10 -69.38 31.47 20.02
CA LYS A 10 -70.44 32.49 19.96
C LYS A 10 -71.21 32.43 18.65
N ASP A 11 -70.53 32.27 17.53
CA ASP A 11 -71.14 32.11 16.20
C ASP A 11 -71.95 30.80 16.09
N THR A 12 -71.45 29.72 16.69
CA THR A 12 -72.12 28.40 16.68
C THR A 12 -73.40 28.40 17.51
N VAL A 13 -73.35 29.01 18.69
CA VAL A 13 -74.48 29.11 19.64
C VAL A 13 -75.41 30.27 19.27
N LYS A 14 -74.99 31.18 18.38
CA LYS A 14 -75.70 32.43 17.99
C LYS A 14 -76.08 33.30 19.18
N ALA A 15 -75.25 33.27 20.21
CA ALA A 15 -75.40 34.05 21.43
C ALA A 15 -74.10 34.80 21.69
N ASP A 16 -74.21 36.08 21.99
CA ASP A 16 -73.07 36.87 22.43
C ASP A 16 -73.02 36.82 23.96
N PHE A 17 -71.88 36.38 24.49
CA PHE A 17 -71.64 36.24 25.92
C PHE A 17 -70.18 36.57 26.21
N ASP A 18 -69.87 37.04 27.42
CA ASP A 18 -68.49 37.25 27.86
C ASP A 18 -67.99 36.03 28.61
N GLU A 19 -67.09 35.27 28.00
CA GLU A 19 -66.48 34.07 28.56
C GLU A 19 -65.59 34.34 29.79
N THR A 20 -65.27 35.60 30.07
CA THR A 20 -64.43 36.04 31.21
C THR A 20 -65.21 36.69 32.36
N SER A 21 -66.51 36.92 32.19
CA SER A 21 -67.37 37.53 33.21
C SER A 21 -67.70 36.54 34.34
N GLU A 22 -67.84 37.06 35.57
CA GLU A 22 -68.37 36.29 36.71
C GLU A 22 -69.82 35.82 36.47
N ASP A 23 -70.54 36.44 35.53
CA ASP A 23 -71.91 36.07 35.14
C ASP A 23 -71.97 34.84 34.22
N PHE A 24 -70.82 34.37 33.69
CA PHE A 24 -70.75 33.16 32.85
C PHE A 24 -70.80 31.89 33.72
N THR A 25 -71.99 31.60 34.22
CA THR A 25 -72.26 30.49 35.14
C THR A 25 -72.79 29.24 34.42
N LEU A 26 -72.86 28.10 35.13
CA LEU A 26 -73.40 26.86 34.57
C LEU A 26 -74.88 27.00 34.14
N ASP A 27 -75.63 27.84 34.85
CA ASP A 27 -77.00 28.21 34.49
C ASP A 27 -77.04 29.00 33.19
N ALA A 28 -76.13 29.95 32.98
CA ALA A 28 -76.01 30.69 31.73
C ALA A 28 -75.68 29.76 30.54
N ILE A 29 -74.84 28.74 30.74
CA ILE A 29 -74.53 27.72 29.71
C ILE A 29 -75.77 26.87 29.37
N ALA A 30 -76.57 26.52 30.38
CA ALA A 30 -77.81 25.76 30.21
C ALA A 30 -78.90 26.58 29.49
N ASP A 31 -79.03 27.86 29.84
CA ASP A 31 -79.95 28.82 29.19
C ASP A 31 -79.58 29.05 27.72
N MET A 32 -78.28 29.09 27.40
CA MET A 32 -77.77 29.18 26.03
C MET A 32 -77.89 27.86 25.24
N GLN A 33 -78.40 26.79 25.87
CA GLN A 33 -78.61 25.48 25.26
C GLN A 33 -77.36 24.89 24.57
N MET A 34 -76.16 25.14 25.11
CA MET A 34 -74.90 24.71 24.49
C MET A 34 -74.81 23.18 24.31
N GLN A 35 -75.56 22.40 25.09
CA GLN A 35 -75.70 20.95 24.95
C GLN A 35 -76.17 20.51 23.55
N ASN A 36 -76.98 21.33 22.86
CA ASN A 36 -77.49 21.01 21.53
C ASN A 36 -76.39 21.11 20.45
N PHE A 37 -75.28 21.78 20.78
CA PHE A 37 -74.13 21.97 19.90
C PHE A 37 -72.86 21.28 20.41
N ALA A 38 -73.00 20.34 21.35
CA ALA A 38 -71.89 19.71 22.07
C ALA A 38 -70.83 19.09 21.14
N GLU A 39 -71.22 18.41 20.05
CA GLU A 39 -70.27 17.85 19.08
C GLU A 39 -69.43 18.95 18.41
N ARG A 40 -70.06 20.06 18.02
CA ARG A 40 -69.40 21.17 17.32
C ARG A 40 -68.51 22.00 18.24
N ILE A 41 -68.94 22.19 19.49
CA ILE A 41 -68.12 22.80 20.54
C ILE A 41 -66.93 21.89 20.88
N SER A 42 -67.11 20.56 20.88
CA SER A 42 -66.04 19.58 21.04
C SER A 42 -65.02 19.65 19.90
N GLU A 43 -65.47 19.82 18.65
CA GLU A 43 -64.57 20.06 17.50
C GLU A 43 -63.73 21.34 17.66
N ILE A 44 -64.34 22.45 18.11
CA ILE A 44 -63.64 23.72 18.38
C ILE A 44 -62.67 23.56 19.56
N SER A 45 -63.04 22.79 20.58
CA SER A 45 -62.18 22.45 21.71
C SER A 45 -60.97 21.62 21.29
N ASN A 46 -61.19 20.61 20.45
CA ASN A 46 -60.11 19.80 19.87
C ASN A 46 -59.18 20.65 19.01
N ALA A 47 -59.72 21.54 18.16
CA ALA A 47 -58.91 22.48 17.39
C ALA A 47 -58.07 23.38 18.30
N ALA A 48 -58.66 23.90 19.38
CA ALA A 48 -57.94 24.71 20.36
C ALA A 48 -56.82 23.95 21.10
N THR A 49 -57.00 22.65 21.36
CA THR A 49 -55.98 21.79 21.97
C THR A 49 -54.83 21.53 21.00
N MET A 50 -55.13 21.20 19.73
CA MET A 50 -54.11 20.97 18.70
C MET A 50 -53.33 22.26 18.38
N GLU A 51 -53.99 23.42 18.35
CA GLU A 51 -53.32 24.72 18.21
C GLU A 51 -52.40 25.05 19.40
N LEU A 52 -52.79 24.66 20.62
CA LEU A 52 -51.94 24.85 21.81
C LEU A 52 -50.68 23.99 21.75
N GLU A 53 -50.77 22.76 21.23
CA GLU A 53 -49.60 21.89 21.02
C GLU A 53 -48.60 22.53 20.03
N ILE A 54 -49.09 23.15 18.95
CA ILE A 54 -48.25 23.89 18.00
C ILE A 54 -47.61 25.12 18.68
N GLU A 55 -48.38 25.91 19.42
CA GLU A 55 -47.88 27.10 20.13
C GLU A 55 -46.78 26.75 21.14
N LEU A 56 -46.98 25.68 21.92
CA LEU A 56 -46.01 25.20 22.90
C LEU A 56 -44.75 24.61 22.23
N GLY A 57 -44.93 23.86 21.13
CA GLY A 57 -43.83 23.32 20.36
C GLY A 57 -42.95 24.40 19.73
N LEU A 58 -43.54 25.45 19.15
CA LEU A 58 -42.81 26.59 18.61
C LEU A 58 -42.04 27.36 19.69
N LYS A 59 -42.65 27.58 20.86
CA LYS A 59 -41.96 28.18 22.01
C LYS A 59 -40.76 27.35 22.46
N HIS A 60 -40.92 26.03 22.51
CA HIS A 60 -39.84 25.13 22.89
C HIS A 60 -38.67 25.15 21.89
N ILE A 61 -38.98 25.13 20.58
CA ILE A 61 -37.98 25.27 19.52
C ILE A 61 -37.24 26.61 19.67
N ALA A 62 -37.97 27.70 19.88
CA ALA A 62 -37.37 29.02 20.07
C ALA A 62 -36.42 29.07 21.27
N GLU A 63 -36.86 28.60 22.44
CA GLU A 63 -36.06 28.57 23.67
C GLU A 63 -34.76 27.76 23.50
N ILE A 64 -34.82 26.62 22.80
CA ILE A 64 -33.64 25.80 22.55
C ILE A 64 -32.66 26.51 21.62
N TRP A 65 -33.12 27.04 20.48
CA TRP A 65 -32.24 27.62 19.47
C TRP A 65 -31.69 28.99 19.84
N GLU A 66 -32.39 29.75 20.68
CA GLU A 66 -31.86 30.98 21.29
C GLU A 66 -30.71 30.70 22.27
N ALA A 67 -30.68 29.51 22.90
CA ALA A 67 -29.66 29.12 23.87
C ALA A 67 -28.62 28.11 23.33
N MET A 68 -28.77 27.63 22.09
CA MET A 68 -27.92 26.59 21.52
C MET A 68 -26.47 27.07 21.33
N PRO A 69 -25.48 26.52 22.05
CA PRO A 69 -24.10 27.00 21.98
C PRO A 69 -23.38 26.52 20.72
N ILE A 70 -22.41 27.31 20.25
CA ILE A 70 -21.47 26.92 19.19
C ILE A 70 -20.03 26.97 19.71
N GLU A 71 -19.33 25.83 19.68
CA GLU A 71 -17.96 25.72 20.20
C GLU A 71 -16.90 26.02 19.12
N MET A 72 -16.23 27.16 19.28
CA MET A 72 -15.14 27.62 18.42
C MET A 72 -13.80 27.57 19.17
N MET A 73 -12.75 27.00 18.56
CA MET A 73 -11.41 26.89 19.14
C MET A 73 -10.37 27.73 18.37
N PRO A 74 -9.38 28.35 19.01
CA PRO A 74 -8.31 29.06 18.30
C PRO A 74 -7.49 28.15 17.38
N TYR A 75 -7.06 28.64 16.21
CA TYR A 75 -6.21 27.93 15.24
C TYR A 75 -5.01 28.78 14.82
N LYS A 76 -3.76 28.30 15.08
CA LYS A 76 -2.41 28.78 14.66
C LYS A 76 -2.17 30.31 14.55
N ILE A 77 -2.92 31.01 13.70
CA ILE A 77 -2.86 32.44 13.42
C ILE A 77 -3.73 33.21 14.44
N LYS A 78 -3.27 34.40 14.86
CA LYS A 78 -4.07 35.29 15.70
C LYS A 78 -5.38 35.67 14.98
N GLY A 79 -6.52 35.23 15.52
CA GLY A 79 -7.86 35.63 15.06
C GLY A 79 -8.63 34.58 14.24
N ILE A 80 -8.04 33.42 13.91
CA ILE A 80 -8.81 32.34 13.27
C ILE A 80 -9.33 31.39 14.34
N HIS A 81 -10.62 31.06 14.26
CA HIS A 81 -11.24 30.04 15.09
C HIS A 81 -11.76 28.90 14.22
N ARG A 82 -11.63 27.67 14.71
CA ARG A 82 -12.15 26.45 14.09
C ARG A 82 -13.39 25.97 14.83
N LEU A 83 -14.40 25.60 14.06
CA LEU A 83 -15.59 24.90 14.54
C LEU A 83 -15.19 23.48 14.96
N LYS A 84 -15.65 23.04 16.14
CA LYS A 84 -15.28 21.75 16.75
C LYS A 84 -16.15 20.58 16.25
N SER A 85 -17.08 20.08 17.06
CA SER A 85 -18.09 19.10 16.68
C SER A 85 -19.42 19.81 16.70
N ILE A 86 -20.24 19.49 15.71
CA ILE A 86 -21.61 19.99 15.58
C ILE A 86 -22.61 18.83 15.63
N ASP A 87 -22.19 17.64 16.06
CA ASP A 87 -23.02 16.43 16.00
C ASP A 87 -24.31 16.62 16.81
N ASP A 88 -24.20 17.20 18.00
CA ASP A 88 -25.35 17.52 18.86
C ASP A 88 -26.28 18.58 18.22
N ILE A 89 -25.69 19.56 17.51
CA ILE A 89 -26.46 20.63 16.83
C ILE A 89 -27.21 20.04 15.63
N LEU A 90 -26.56 19.20 14.83
CA LEU A 90 -27.15 18.55 13.66
C LEU A 90 -28.26 17.58 14.06
N GLN A 91 -28.07 16.80 15.13
CA GLN A 91 -29.11 15.92 15.64
C GLN A 91 -30.36 16.71 16.05
N MET A 92 -30.17 17.78 16.83
CA MET A 92 -31.28 18.67 17.24
C MET A 92 -31.92 19.39 16.05
N LEU A 93 -31.15 19.69 15.00
CA LEU A 93 -31.64 20.31 13.76
C LEU A 93 -32.55 19.37 12.98
N GLU A 94 -32.15 18.11 12.80
CA GLU A 94 -32.96 17.09 12.13
C GLU A 94 -34.28 16.84 12.89
N ASP A 95 -34.20 16.66 14.22
CA ASP A 95 -35.37 16.43 15.07
C ASP A 95 -36.39 17.59 14.97
N HIS A 96 -35.91 18.83 15.08
CA HIS A 96 -36.77 20.02 15.01
C HIS A 96 -37.26 20.33 13.59
N GLN A 97 -36.50 20.01 12.53
CA GLN A 97 -37.00 20.10 11.15
C GLN A 97 -38.16 19.13 10.89
N VAL A 98 -38.06 17.88 11.37
CA VAL A 98 -39.15 16.91 11.28
C VAL A 98 -40.37 17.38 12.08
N GLN A 99 -40.15 17.94 13.27
CA GLN A 99 -41.22 18.49 14.10
C GLN A 99 -41.95 19.66 13.42
N LEU A 100 -41.22 20.62 12.84
CA LEU A 100 -41.81 21.75 12.10
C LEU A 100 -42.56 21.28 10.85
N SER A 101 -42.01 20.33 10.09
CA SER A 101 -42.69 19.74 8.94
C SER A 101 -43.99 19.03 9.33
N SER A 102 -43.99 18.32 10.46
CA SER A 102 -45.20 17.70 11.03
C SER A 102 -46.24 18.75 11.41
N MET A 103 -45.86 19.82 12.12
CA MET A 103 -46.75 20.93 12.47
C MET A 103 -47.39 21.57 11.23
N LYS A 104 -46.59 21.81 10.19
CA LYS A 104 -47.00 22.37 8.90
C LYS A 104 -48.00 21.50 8.14
N SER A 105 -47.94 20.18 8.31
CA SER A 105 -48.86 19.24 7.67
C SER A 105 -50.26 19.21 8.31
N THR A 106 -50.41 19.76 9.52
CA THR A 106 -51.69 19.78 10.23
C THR A 106 -52.59 20.90 9.71
N ARG A 107 -53.90 20.63 9.67
CA ARG A 107 -54.91 21.66 9.31
C ARG A 107 -55.04 22.80 10.34
N PHE A 108 -54.42 22.66 11.51
CA PHE A 108 -54.52 23.61 12.63
C PHE A 108 -53.37 24.64 12.64
N VAL A 109 -52.46 24.57 11.67
CA VAL A 109 -51.29 25.46 11.59
C VAL A 109 -51.61 26.86 11.09
N GLU A 110 -52.80 27.08 10.50
CA GLU A 110 -53.17 28.33 9.83
C GLU A 110 -52.86 29.61 10.65
N PRO A 111 -53.12 29.67 11.98
CA PRO A 111 -52.79 30.84 12.78
C PRO A 111 -51.28 31.07 13.03
N PHE A 112 -50.45 30.04 12.83
CA PHE A 112 -49.01 30.02 13.10
C PHE A 112 -48.17 29.81 11.83
N ALA A 113 -48.80 29.76 10.65
CA ALA A 113 -48.13 29.37 9.41
C ALA A 113 -46.91 30.24 9.09
N MET A 114 -46.96 31.54 9.40
CA MET A 114 -45.82 32.44 9.24
C MET A 114 -44.67 32.10 10.20
N GLU A 115 -44.95 31.85 11.48
CA GLU A 115 -43.92 31.51 12.48
C GLU A 115 -43.28 30.15 12.17
N VAL A 116 -44.09 29.16 11.75
CA VAL A 116 -43.57 27.85 11.33
C VAL A 116 -42.67 27.98 10.11
N ASP A 117 -43.08 28.75 9.10
CA ASP A 117 -42.26 29.02 7.91
C ASP A 117 -40.95 29.76 8.24
N GLU A 118 -40.99 30.72 9.17
CA GLU A 118 -39.81 31.46 9.61
C GLU A 118 -38.82 30.56 10.34
N TRP A 119 -39.28 29.71 11.27
CA TRP A 119 -38.42 28.76 11.96
C TRP A 119 -37.86 27.69 11.02
N GLU A 120 -38.68 27.15 10.11
CA GLU A 120 -38.22 26.17 9.12
C GLU A 120 -37.09 26.75 8.25
N ARG A 121 -37.25 27.98 7.76
CA ARG A 121 -36.20 28.68 7.00
C ARG A 121 -34.96 28.99 7.84
N SER A 122 -35.14 29.40 9.08
CA SER A 122 -34.04 29.74 9.99
C SER A 122 -33.20 28.50 10.30
N LEU A 123 -33.83 27.36 10.60
CA LEU A 123 -33.13 26.10 10.84
C LEU A 123 -32.50 25.54 9.57
N SER A 124 -33.14 25.65 8.41
CA SER A 124 -32.50 25.31 7.12
C SER A 124 -31.22 26.13 6.91
N THR A 125 -31.29 27.44 7.18
CA THR A 125 -30.13 28.35 7.05
C THR A 125 -29.01 27.97 8.02
N VAL A 126 -29.33 27.59 9.26
CA VAL A 126 -28.33 27.09 10.23
C VAL A 126 -27.61 25.85 9.68
N GLY A 127 -28.37 24.87 9.17
CA GLY A 127 -27.80 23.65 8.60
C GLY A 127 -26.86 23.94 7.43
N GLU A 128 -27.34 24.67 6.42
CA GLU A 128 -26.57 25.01 5.21
C GLU A 128 -25.30 25.81 5.53
N VAL A 129 -25.39 26.79 6.45
CA VAL A 129 -24.23 27.60 6.85
C VAL A 129 -23.20 26.74 7.59
N LEU A 130 -23.61 25.89 8.53
CA LEU A 130 -22.67 25.06 9.29
C LEU A 130 -21.97 24.03 8.40
N GLU A 131 -22.70 23.37 7.49
CA GLU A 131 -22.10 22.47 6.50
C GLU A 131 -21.08 23.20 5.63
N MET A 132 -21.43 24.39 5.13
CA MET A 132 -20.53 25.17 4.29
C MET A 132 -19.31 25.70 5.07
N VAL A 133 -19.48 26.10 6.33
CA VAL A 133 -18.37 26.48 7.23
C VAL A 133 -17.42 25.32 7.41
N LEU A 134 -17.92 24.10 7.64
CA LEU A 134 -17.08 22.90 7.74
C LEU A 134 -16.32 22.61 6.43
N SER A 135 -16.99 22.75 5.28
CA SER A 135 -16.38 22.57 3.96
C SER A 135 -15.24 23.57 3.73
N VAL A 136 -15.52 24.88 3.90
CA VAL A 136 -14.53 25.95 3.77
C VAL A 136 -13.40 25.77 4.78
N GLN A 137 -13.71 25.43 6.03
CA GLN A 137 -12.71 25.15 7.07
C GLN A 137 -11.77 24.03 6.63
N ARG A 138 -12.28 22.89 6.17
CA ARG A 138 -11.45 21.76 5.74
C ARG A 138 -10.50 22.16 4.63
N ASN A 139 -11.01 22.79 3.57
CA ASN A 139 -10.22 23.19 2.41
C ASN A 139 -9.21 24.30 2.76
N TYR A 140 -9.60 25.25 3.62
CA TYR A 140 -8.72 26.30 4.12
C TYR A 140 -7.55 25.73 4.92
N LEU A 141 -7.81 24.81 5.85
CA LEU A 141 -6.76 24.18 6.67
C LEU A 141 -5.72 23.44 5.81
N TYR A 142 -6.17 22.80 4.73
CA TYR A 142 -5.28 22.16 3.76
C TYR A 142 -4.41 23.20 3.02
N MET A 143 -5.02 24.24 2.46
CA MET A 143 -4.31 25.30 1.74
C MET A 143 -3.38 26.10 2.64
N ASP A 144 -3.75 26.36 3.89
CA ASP A 144 -2.92 27.06 4.90
C ASP A 144 -1.60 26.34 5.14
N ASN A 145 -1.63 25.00 5.27
CA ASN A 145 -0.40 24.22 5.41
C ASN A 145 0.54 24.40 4.21
N ILE A 146 0.00 24.56 3.00
CA ILE A 146 0.77 24.67 1.76
C ILE A 146 1.30 26.09 1.56
N PHE A 147 0.43 27.09 1.62
CA PHE A 147 0.77 28.50 1.44
C PHE A 147 1.46 29.13 2.66
N SER A 148 1.64 28.37 3.75
CA SER A 148 2.58 28.74 4.82
C SER A 148 4.05 28.67 4.38
N SER A 149 4.36 27.87 3.35
CA SER A 149 5.72 27.74 2.83
C SER A 149 6.12 28.93 1.96
N GLU A 150 7.16 29.66 2.36
CA GLU A 150 7.69 30.78 1.57
C GLU A 150 8.09 30.39 0.14
N ASP A 151 8.59 29.16 -0.05
CA ASP A 151 9.09 28.72 -1.35
C ASP A 151 7.93 28.46 -2.33
N ILE A 152 6.79 27.96 -1.84
CA ILE A 152 5.57 27.83 -2.65
C ILE A 152 5.00 29.22 -2.96
N ARG A 153 4.97 30.12 -1.97
CA ARG A 153 4.49 31.50 -2.19
C ARG A 153 5.29 32.24 -3.25
N LYS A 154 6.60 32.00 -3.33
CA LYS A 154 7.48 32.57 -4.37
C LYS A 154 7.19 32.00 -5.76
N GLN A 155 6.74 30.74 -5.85
CA GLN A 155 6.41 30.10 -7.12
C GLN A 155 4.99 30.42 -7.60
N LEU A 156 4.06 30.67 -6.68
CA LEU A 156 2.65 30.98 -6.94
C LEU A 156 2.25 32.33 -6.29
N PRO A 157 2.81 33.47 -6.76
CA PRO A 157 2.60 34.75 -6.09
C PRO A 157 1.16 35.27 -6.23
N LYS A 158 0.51 35.06 -7.38
CA LYS A 158 -0.87 35.52 -7.62
C LYS A 158 -1.84 34.77 -6.71
N GLU A 159 -1.70 33.46 -6.66
CA GLU A 159 -2.51 32.55 -5.86
C GLU A 159 -2.27 32.81 -4.36
N SER A 160 -1.04 33.16 -3.96
CA SER A 160 -0.72 33.55 -2.59
C SER A 160 -1.42 34.85 -2.18
N ASP A 161 -1.44 35.86 -3.05
CA ASP A 161 -2.15 37.12 -2.79
C ASP A 161 -3.67 36.91 -2.69
N GLU A 162 -4.22 36.02 -3.51
CA GLU A 162 -5.63 35.61 -3.42
C GLU A 162 -5.93 34.85 -2.12
N PHE A 163 -5.05 33.94 -1.72
CA PHE A 163 -5.18 33.19 -0.46
C PHE A 163 -5.09 34.11 0.77
N ASP A 164 -4.25 35.14 0.75
CA ASP A 164 -4.16 36.12 1.84
C ASP A 164 -5.44 36.95 1.95
N LYS A 165 -6.04 37.35 0.81
CA LYS A 165 -7.33 38.05 0.80
C LYS A 165 -8.43 37.16 1.36
N LEU A 166 -8.45 35.90 0.95
CA LEU A 166 -9.38 34.89 1.46
C LEU A 166 -9.22 34.69 2.97
N THR A 167 -7.98 34.59 3.44
CA THR A 167 -7.64 34.46 4.87
C THR A 167 -8.20 35.61 5.68
N ARG A 168 -8.11 36.86 5.20
CA ARG A 168 -8.68 38.03 5.92
C ARG A 168 -10.21 37.92 6.06
N SER A 169 -10.91 37.51 5.01
CA SER A 169 -12.35 37.28 5.07
C SER A 169 -12.71 36.13 6.02
N TRP A 170 -11.92 35.05 5.99
CA TRP A 170 -12.13 33.89 6.86
C TRP A 170 -11.90 34.22 8.35
N VAL A 171 -10.88 35.02 8.67
CA VAL A 171 -10.62 35.55 10.02
C VAL A 171 -11.83 36.33 10.54
N GLN A 172 -12.41 37.21 9.71
CA GLN A 172 -13.57 38.01 10.10
C GLN A 172 -14.79 37.15 10.42
N ILE A 173 -15.10 36.15 9.57
CA ILE A 173 -16.23 35.25 9.77
C ILE A 173 -16.03 34.41 11.03
N THR A 174 -14.89 33.74 11.16
CA THR A 174 -14.63 32.83 12.28
C THR A 174 -14.50 33.55 13.62
N SER A 175 -13.94 34.76 13.65
CA SER A 175 -13.93 35.60 14.86
C SER A 175 -15.35 35.98 15.28
N ARG A 176 -16.19 36.43 14.34
CA ARG A 176 -17.56 36.81 14.64
C ARG A 176 -18.41 35.65 15.14
N MET A 177 -18.28 34.47 14.52
CA MET A 177 -18.95 33.26 14.99
C MET A 177 -18.50 32.88 16.41
N ALA A 178 -17.21 33.04 16.73
CA ALA A 178 -16.68 32.80 18.07
C ALA A 178 -17.14 33.85 19.09
N GLU A 179 -17.31 35.11 18.69
CA GLU A 179 -17.84 36.18 19.55
C GLU A 179 -19.31 35.98 19.91
N HIS A 180 -20.13 35.51 18.96
CA HIS A 180 -21.55 35.24 19.20
C HIS A 180 -21.77 34.08 20.17
N GLY A 181 -21.00 32.99 20.04
CA GLY A 181 -21.07 31.84 20.95
C GLY A 181 -22.37 31.01 20.89
N LEU A 182 -23.35 31.43 20.10
CA LEU A 182 -24.65 30.77 19.90
C LEU A 182 -24.89 30.47 18.41
N ALA A 183 -25.50 29.32 18.09
CA ALA A 183 -25.65 28.82 16.72
C ALA A 183 -26.51 29.73 15.82
N LEU A 184 -27.65 30.23 16.33
CA LEU A 184 -28.58 31.06 15.58
C LEU A 184 -27.94 32.40 15.14
N PRO A 185 -27.42 33.25 16.05
CA PRO A 185 -26.77 34.51 15.65
C PRO A 185 -25.46 34.28 14.88
N ALA A 186 -24.69 33.23 15.18
CA ALA A 186 -23.46 32.93 14.44
C ALA A 186 -23.70 32.59 12.96
N THR A 187 -24.87 32.07 12.60
CA THR A 187 -25.20 31.65 11.23
C THR A 187 -25.96 32.71 10.43
N HIS A 188 -26.70 33.60 11.10
CA HIS A 188 -27.54 34.62 10.45
C HIS A 188 -26.86 35.98 10.30
N ASP A 189 -25.75 36.21 10.98
CA ASP A 189 -25.07 37.49 11.02
C ASP A 189 -23.63 37.40 10.45
N PRO A 190 -23.31 38.07 9.32
CA PRO A 190 -24.13 39.03 8.58
C PRO A 190 -25.21 38.38 7.70
N PRO A 191 -26.27 39.14 7.33
CA PRO A 191 -27.25 38.68 6.33
C PRO A 191 -26.55 38.24 5.05
N GLY A 192 -26.92 37.08 4.51
CA GLY A 192 -26.29 36.50 3.32
C GLY A 192 -24.94 35.84 3.57
N LEU A 193 -24.60 35.47 4.82
CA LEU A 193 -23.37 34.75 5.16
C LEU A 193 -23.16 33.49 4.28
N LEU A 194 -24.23 32.75 3.99
CA LEU A 194 -24.16 31.58 3.10
C LEU A 194 -23.61 31.93 1.71
N GLU A 195 -24.04 33.04 1.11
CA GLU A 195 -23.52 33.49 -0.19
C GLU A 195 -22.04 33.87 -0.12
N VAL A 196 -21.61 34.45 1.00
CA VAL A 196 -20.19 34.79 1.24
C VAL A 196 -19.37 33.51 1.37
N LEU A 197 -19.86 32.52 2.10
CA LEU A 197 -19.20 31.22 2.27
C LEU A 197 -19.11 30.45 0.96
N ASN A 198 -20.17 30.43 0.14
CA ASN A 198 -20.14 29.86 -1.21
C ASN A 198 -19.07 30.52 -2.08
N LYS A 199 -18.98 31.86 -2.08
CA LYS A 199 -17.92 32.59 -2.79
C LYS A 199 -16.51 32.28 -2.27
N LEU A 200 -16.36 31.98 -0.98
CA LEU A 200 -15.07 31.54 -0.42
C LEU A 200 -14.74 30.12 -0.85
N SER A 201 -15.73 29.23 -0.90
CA SER A 201 -15.59 27.86 -1.41
C SER A 201 -15.14 27.86 -2.87
N ASP A 202 -15.81 28.62 -3.74
CA ASP A 202 -15.44 28.76 -5.16
C ASP A 202 -14.00 29.25 -5.35
N LYS A 203 -13.57 30.20 -4.53
CA LYS A 203 -12.19 30.70 -4.55
C LYS A 203 -11.19 29.66 -4.07
N LEU A 204 -11.51 28.88 -3.03
CA LEU A 204 -10.66 27.78 -2.58
C LEU A 204 -10.54 26.71 -3.66
N GLU A 205 -11.63 26.36 -4.35
CA GLU A 205 -11.57 25.43 -5.48
C GLU A 205 -10.71 25.96 -6.63
N SER A 206 -10.82 27.25 -6.95
CA SER A 206 -9.97 27.88 -7.98
C SER A 206 -8.48 27.81 -7.61
N LEU A 207 -8.13 28.12 -6.36
CA LEU A 207 -6.77 28.00 -5.84
C LEU A 207 -6.26 26.56 -5.89
N GLN A 208 -7.11 25.60 -5.53
CA GLN A 208 -6.78 24.17 -5.59
C GLN A 208 -6.53 23.70 -7.02
N ARG A 209 -7.35 24.14 -8.00
CA ARG A 209 -7.12 23.84 -9.43
C ARG A 209 -5.82 24.44 -9.93
N ALA A 210 -5.51 25.68 -9.55
CA ALA A 210 -4.23 26.32 -9.90
C ALA A 210 -3.04 25.56 -9.31
N LEU A 211 -3.17 25.10 -8.06
CA LEU A 211 -2.15 24.27 -7.41
C LEU A 211 -1.95 22.93 -8.14
N GLU A 212 -3.03 22.22 -8.50
CA GLU A 212 -2.92 20.94 -9.22
C GLU A 212 -2.27 21.13 -10.60
N GLN A 213 -2.63 22.19 -11.33
CA GLN A 213 -1.97 22.53 -12.59
C GLN A 213 -0.48 22.79 -12.38
N TYR A 214 -0.11 23.53 -11.34
CA TYR A 214 1.29 23.75 -10.99
C TYR A 214 2.00 22.44 -10.65
N LEU A 215 1.42 21.55 -9.84
CA LEU A 215 1.99 20.23 -9.56
C LEU A 215 2.18 19.41 -10.84
N GLU A 216 1.22 19.46 -11.76
CA GLU A 216 1.31 18.79 -13.05
C GLU A 216 2.48 19.32 -13.89
N THR A 217 2.76 20.62 -13.90
CA THR A 217 3.96 21.16 -14.56
C THR A 217 5.25 20.59 -13.98
N LYS A 218 5.31 20.35 -12.66
CA LYS A 218 6.46 19.72 -12.01
C LYS A 218 6.59 18.25 -12.37
N ARG A 219 5.48 17.53 -12.49
CA ARG A 219 5.44 16.12 -12.95
C ARG A 219 5.92 16.00 -14.40
N TYR A 220 5.62 16.97 -15.27
CA TYR A 220 6.17 16.98 -16.63
C TYR A 220 7.70 17.12 -16.67
N VAL A 221 8.29 17.91 -15.78
CA VAL A 221 9.74 18.06 -15.71
C VAL A 221 10.40 16.81 -15.14
N PHE A 222 9.83 16.25 -14.07
CA PHE A 222 10.31 15.02 -13.44
C PHE A 222 9.19 13.97 -13.32
N PRO A 223 9.02 13.10 -14.33
CA PRO A 223 7.89 12.18 -14.40
C PRO A 223 7.80 11.11 -13.30
N ARG A 224 8.84 10.93 -12.48
CA ARG A 224 8.73 10.04 -11.31
C ARG A 224 7.78 10.60 -10.23
N PHE A 225 7.46 11.90 -10.27
CA PHE A 225 6.45 12.50 -9.39
C PHE A 225 5.02 12.00 -9.64
N TYR A 226 4.75 11.35 -10.78
CA TYR A 226 3.45 10.70 -11.01
C TYR A 226 3.16 9.54 -10.04
N PHE A 227 4.19 8.98 -9.40
CA PHE A 227 4.07 7.80 -8.53
C PHE A 227 4.03 8.11 -7.03
N ILE A 228 4.01 9.39 -6.65
CA ILE A 228 3.88 9.84 -5.26
C ILE A 228 2.58 10.63 -5.06
N SER A 229 2.16 10.79 -3.80
CA SER A 229 1.00 11.59 -3.46
C SER A 229 1.27 13.08 -3.68
N ASN A 230 0.19 13.87 -3.76
CA ASN A 230 0.31 15.32 -3.86
C ASN A 230 0.99 15.91 -2.61
N ASP A 231 0.70 15.39 -1.42
CA ASP A 231 1.29 15.84 -0.17
C ASP A 231 2.81 15.62 -0.14
N ASP A 232 3.27 14.44 -0.57
CA ASP A 232 4.71 14.14 -0.67
C ASP A 232 5.38 15.09 -1.66
N LEU A 233 4.75 15.34 -2.82
CA LEU A 233 5.27 16.26 -3.82
C LEU A 233 5.37 17.70 -3.27
N LEU A 234 4.34 18.16 -2.57
CA LEU A 234 4.32 19.48 -1.94
C LEU A 234 5.40 19.60 -0.87
N GLU A 235 5.61 18.57 -0.05
CA GLU A 235 6.68 18.56 0.96
C GLU A 235 8.08 18.62 0.34
N ILE A 236 8.29 17.91 -0.77
CA ILE A 236 9.54 17.96 -1.55
C ILE A 236 9.76 19.37 -2.10
N LEU A 237 8.74 19.98 -2.70
CA LEU A 237 8.82 21.32 -3.31
C LEU A 237 9.00 22.42 -2.24
N ALA A 238 8.35 22.28 -1.08
CA ALA A 238 8.46 23.22 0.02
C ALA A 238 9.87 23.21 0.66
N ASN A 239 10.57 22.09 0.61
CA ASN A 239 11.90 21.93 1.21
C ASN A 239 13.04 21.96 0.18
N ALA A 240 12.82 22.58 -0.98
CA ALA A 240 13.74 22.60 -2.12
C ALA A 240 15.19 22.99 -1.78
N LYS A 241 15.35 23.93 -0.84
CA LYS A 241 16.66 24.45 -0.40
C LYS A 241 17.37 23.58 0.63
N ARG A 242 16.68 22.57 1.19
CA ARG A 242 17.18 21.70 2.25
C ARG A 242 17.11 20.24 1.81
N PRO A 243 18.08 19.76 1.02
CA PRO A 243 18.11 18.38 0.56
C PRO A 243 18.04 17.34 1.68
N ASP A 244 18.53 17.66 2.88
CA ASP A 244 18.45 16.81 4.07
C ASP A 244 17.00 16.42 4.43
N LEU A 245 16.05 17.33 4.22
CA LEU A 245 14.63 17.11 4.52
C LEU A 245 13.91 16.32 3.42
N ILE A 246 14.49 16.26 2.22
CA ILE A 246 13.93 15.53 1.08
C ILE A 246 14.31 14.04 1.12
N GLN A 247 15.38 13.67 1.83
CA GLN A 247 15.87 12.30 1.96
C GLN A 247 14.78 11.23 2.26
N PRO A 248 13.80 11.46 3.15
CA PRO A 248 12.73 10.48 3.41
C PRO A 248 11.89 10.14 2.18
N HIS A 249 11.78 11.08 1.23
CA HIS A 249 10.98 10.95 0.01
C HIS A 249 11.75 10.31 -1.15
N VAL A 250 13.09 10.34 -1.12
CA VAL A 250 13.95 9.74 -2.17
C VAL A 250 13.63 8.26 -2.36
N LYS A 251 13.37 7.52 -1.27
CA LYS A 251 12.97 6.11 -1.30
C LYS A 251 11.66 5.85 -2.07
N LYS A 252 10.78 6.85 -2.18
CA LYS A 252 9.52 6.73 -2.94
C LYS A 252 9.72 6.97 -4.43
N LEU A 253 10.76 7.73 -4.82
CA LEU A 253 11.05 8.12 -6.20
C LEU A 253 11.91 7.09 -6.96
N PHE A 254 12.76 6.36 -6.24
CA PHE A 254 13.69 5.39 -6.81
C PHE A 254 13.49 4.01 -6.17
N GLU A 255 13.65 2.94 -6.95
CA GLU A 255 13.36 1.58 -6.49
C GLU A 255 14.21 1.17 -5.26
N ASN A 256 15.51 1.46 -5.27
CA ASN A 256 16.40 1.07 -4.16
C ASN A 256 17.43 2.13 -3.74
N ILE A 257 17.13 3.42 -3.91
CA ILE A 257 17.87 4.49 -3.24
C ILE A 257 17.13 4.82 -1.94
N LYS A 258 17.69 4.44 -0.80
CA LYS A 258 17.11 4.79 0.52
C LYS A 258 17.38 6.24 0.87
N TYR A 259 18.61 6.70 0.64
CA TYR A 259 19.04 8.08 0.83
C TYR A 259 20.29 8.36 -0.03
N LEU A 260 20.50 9.62 -0.38
CA LEU A 260 21.70 10.10 -1.04
C LEU A 260 22.75 10.46 -0.01
N GLU A 261 24.01 10.11 -0.26
CA GLU A 261 25.13 10.56 0.55
C GLU A 261 25.40 12.03 0.24
N LEU A 262 25.25 12.90 1.25
CA LEU A 262 25.40 14.34 1.10
C LEU A 262 26.81 14.79 1.45
N GLY A 263 27.41 15.58 0.57
CA GLY A 263 28.68 16.26 0.77
C GLY A 263 28.53 17.78 0.63
N LYS A 264 29.62 18.50 0.89
CA LYS A 264 29.72 19.94 0.61
C LYS A 264 30.84 20.20 -0.38
N SER A 265 30.60 21.10 -1.33
CA SER A 265 31.62 21.64 -2.21
C SER A 265 32.60 22.53 -1.44
N LEU A 266 33.77 22.82 -2.03
CA LEU A 266 34.73 23.82 -1.54
C LEU A 266 34.09 25.21 -1.35
N THR A 267 33.04 25.52 -2.13
CA THR A 267 32.27 26.76 -2.05
C THR A 267 31.07 26.67 -1.09
N GLY A 268 30.95 25.60 -0.29
CA GLY A 268 29.88 25.40 0.70
C GLY A 268 28.55 24.84 0.16
N LYS A 269 28.45 24.57 -1.15
CA LYS A 269 27.24 24.07 -1.80
C LYS A 269 26.94 22.61 -1.46
N SER A 270 25.67 22.25 -1.29
CA SER A 270 25.25 20.87 -1.06
C SER A 270 25.42 20.01 -2.32
N LEU A 271 26.06 18.86 -2.16
CA LEU A 271 26.33 17.90 -3.22
C LEU A 271 25.78 16.53 -2.84
N ALA A 272 25.30 15.76 -3.82
CA ALA A 272 25.17 14.30 -3.67
C ALA A 272 26.44 13.64 -4.19
N ILE A 273 27.14 12.89 -3.33
CA ILE A 273 28.40 12.21 -3.67
C ILE A 273 28.18 10.73 -4.03
N GLY A 274 27.02 10.16 -3.67
CA GLY A 274 26.67 8.79 -4.00
C GLY A 274 25.28 8.42 -3.51
N MET A 275 24.92 7.16 -3.69
CA MET A 275 23.62 6.59 -3.31
C MET A 275 23.79 5.42 -2.35
N ASN A 276 22.90 5.34 -1.36
CA ASN A 276 22.84 4.26 -0.39
C ASN A 276 21.54 3.46 -0.56
N SER A 277 21.64 2.14 -0.61
CA SER A 277 20.48 1.24 -0.71
C SER A 277 19.84 0.93 0.64
N SER A 278 18.65 0.32 0.59
CA SER A 278 17.95 -0.14 1.80
C SER A 278 18.72 -1.23 2.56
N ASP A 279 19.54 -2.01 1.85
CA ASP A 279 20.35 -3.11 2.38
C ASP A 279 21.71 -2.63 2.92
N GLY A 280 22.04 -1.35 2.78
CA GLY A 280 23.30 -0.75 3.23
C GLY A 280 24.44 -0.78 2.21
N GLU A 281 24.17 -1.09 0.94
CA GLU A 281 25.16 -0.93 -0.14
C GLU A 281 25.32 0.55 -0.49
N TYR A 282 26.57 1.02 -0.56
CA TYR A 282 26.94 2.36 -1.02
C TYR A 282 27.56 2.29 -2.42
N VAL A 283 27.15 3.22 -3.29
CA VAL A 283 27.73 3.41 -4.62
C VAL A 283 28.03 4.90 -4.84
N ALA A 284 29.29 5.23 -5.02
CA ALA A 284 29.74 6.60 -5.29
C ALA A 284 29.42 7.03 -6.72
N PHE A 285 28.96 8.28 -6.92
CA PHE A 285 28.77 8.82 -8.25
C PHE A 285 30.11 9.14 -8.92
N VAL A 286 30.16 9.04 -10.25
CA VAL A 286 31.36 9.41 -11.04
C VAL A 286 31.67 10.89 -10.87
N TYR A 287 30.63 11.71 -10.93
CA TYR A 287 30.68 13.14 -10.65
C TYR A 287 29.62 13.47 -9.61
N SER A 288 30.00 14.25 -8.59
CA SER A 288 29.05 14.69 -7.56
C SER A 288 28.00 15.62 -8.16
N VAL A 289 26.73 15.41 -7.82
CA VAL A 289 25.60 16.20 -8.35
C VAL A 289 25.34 17.39 -7.44
N VAL A 290 25.24 18.59 -7.99
CA VAL A 290 24.90 19.80 -7.23
C VAL A 290 23.41 19.82 -6.91
N LEU A 291 23.06 20.00 -5.64
CA LEU A 291 21.68 20.00 -5.14
C LEU A 291 21.18 21.43 -4.86
N GLU A 292 21.30 22.30 -5.86
CA GLU A 292 20.84 23.70 -5.78
C GLU A 292 19.83 24.00 -6.89
N GLY A 293 18.92 24.94 -6.62
CA GLY A 293 17.90 25.37 -7.58
C GLY A 293 16.62 24.54 -7.48
N GLN A 294 15.96 24.34 -8.61
CA GLN A 294 14.70 23.61 -8.72
C GLN A 294 14.90 22.12 -8.44
N VAL A 295 13.99 21.53 -7.64
CA VAL A 295 14.13 20.16 -7.13
C VAL A 295 14.03 19.13 -8.23
N GLU A 296 13.04 19.29 -9.09
CA GLU A 296 12.84 18.50 -10.29
C GLU A 296 14.09 18.46 -11.18
N GLY A 297 14.82 19.57 -11.28
CA GLY A 297 16.01 19.68 -12.12
C GLY A 297 17.18 18.87 -11.59
N TRP A 298 17.54 19.03 -10.30
CA TRP A 298 18.62 18.22 -9.74
C TRP A 298 18.21 16.75 -9.53
N LEU A 299 16.93 16.42 -9.35
CA LEU A 299 16.46 15.03 -9.35
C LEU A 299 16.65 14.35 -10.71
N CYS A 300 16.42 15.06 -11.82
CA CYS A 300 16.76 14.57 -13.16
C CYS A 300 18.28 14.31 -13.31
N ASN A 301 19.11 15.18 -12.73
CA ASN A 301 20.56 14.99 -12.71
C ASN A 301 20.98 13.78 -11.86
N ILE A 302 20.31 13.52 -10.73
CA ILE A 302 20.51 12.32 -9.92
C ILE A 302 20.16 11.06 -10.71
N GLU A 303 19.03 11.04 -11.42
CA GLU A 303 18.64 9.90 -12.28
C GLU A 303 19.69 9.63 -13.37
N THR A 304 20.20 10.69 -13.99
CA THR A 304 21.25 10.58 -15.01
C THR A 304 22.56 10.07 -14.41
N ALA A 305 23.02 10.68 -13.32
CA ALA A 305 24.24 10.28 -12.62
C ALA A 305 24.18 8.84 -12.09
N MET A 306 23.02 8.38 -11.63
CA MET A 306 22.78 6.99 -11.24
C MET A 306 23.04 6.03 -12.40
N ARG A 307 22.45 6.29 -13.58
CA ARG A 307 22.61 5.44 -14.77
C ARG A 307 24.05 5.42 -15.28
N GLU A 308 24.68 6.58 -15.35
CA GLU A 308 26.08 6.72 -15.78
C GLU A 308 27.04 6.01 -14.83
N CYS A 309 26.85 6.20 -13.52
CA CYS A 309 27.63 5.53 -12.48
C CYS A 309 27.53 4.00 -12.58
N LEU A 310 26.32 3.46 -12.76
CA LEU A 310 26.14 2.01 -12.87
C LEU A 310 26.73 1.45 -14.17
N ARG A 311 26.68 2.21 -15.27
CA ARG A 311 27.33 1.85 -16.54
C ARG A 311 28.85 1.78 -16.39
N ASP A 312 29.45 2.79 -15.79
CA ASP A 312 30.89 2.81 -15.55
C ASP A 312 31.32 1.72 -14.56
N SER A 313 30.59 1.57 -13.45
CA SER A 313 30.78 0.49 -12.48
C SER A 313 30.70 -0.89 -13.15
N LEU A 314 29.75 -1.12 -14.06
CA LEU A 314 29.65 -2.37 -14.84
C LEU A 314 30.86 -2.58 -15.75
N LYS A 315 31.33 -1.53 -16.45
CA LYS A 315 32.51 -1.57 -17.32
C LYS A 315 33.74 -2.02 -16.53
N GLN A 316 33.98 -1.40 -15.37
CA GLN A 316 35.10 -1.70 -14.48
C GLN A 316 34.98 -3.09 -13.81
N CYS A 317 33.80 -3.40 -13.27
CA CYS A 317 33.51 -4.66 -12.58
C CYS A 317 33.78 -5.88 -13.48
N ARG A 318 33.34 -5.80 -14.74
CA ARG A 318 33.61 -6.82 -15.76
C ARG A 318 35.09 -6.95 -16.10
N ALA A 319 35.82 -5.84 -16.20
CA ALA A 319 37.26 -5.86 -16.46
C ALA A 319 38.02 -6.50 -15.30
N SER A 320 37.61 -6.23 -14.05
CA SER A 320 38.15 -6.86 -12.85
C SER A 320 37.85 -8.36 -12.78
N LEU A 321 36.61 -8.78 -13.10
CA LEU A 321 36.22 -10.19 -13.11
C LEU A 321 37.13 -11.04 -14.00
N ARG A 322 37.52 -10.53 -15.18
CA ARG A 322 38.45 -11.23 -16.09
C ARG A 322 39.82 -11.46 -15.48
N LYS A 323 40.30 -10.55 -14.62
CA LYS A 323 41.58 -10.66 -13.90
C LYS A 323 41.48 -11.56 -12.67
N MET A 324 40.31 -11.66 -12.06
CA MET A 324 40.07 -12.38 -10.80
C MET A 324 39.28 -13.70 -10.95
N LEU A 325 39.27 -14.32 -12.13
CA LEU A 325 38.52 -15.57 -12.39
C LEU A 325 38.81 -16.70 -11.37
N ALA A 326 40.03 -16.76 -10.82
CA ALA A 326 40.41 -17.76 -9.83
C ALA A 326 39.98 -17.41 -8.38
N ARG A 327 39.66 -16.14 -8.10
CA ARG A 327 39.32 -15.58 -6.77
C ARG A 327 37.97 -14.86 -6.80
N ARG A 328 36.96 -15.54 -7.35
CA ARG A 328 35.61 -14.98 -7.55
C ARG A 328 34.92 -14.60 -6.24
N ASP A 329 35.13 -15.37 -5.18
CA ASP A 329 34.64 -15.13 -3.83
C ASP A 329 35.08 -13.75 -3.29
N ARG A 330 36.36 -13.39 -3.45
CA ARG A 330 36.87 -12.07 -3.08
C ARG A 330 36.30 -10.96 -3.98
N TRP A 331 36.24 -11.21 -5.29
CA TRP A 331 35.68 -10.27 -6.25
C TRP A 331 34.23 -9.90 -5.95
N VAL A 332 33.39 -10.85 -5.52
CA VAL A 332 32.00 -10.58 -5.13
C VAL A 332 31.89 -9.56 -3.99
N LYS A 333 32.83 -9.60 -3.03
CA LYS A 333 32.85 -8.66 -1.89
C LYS A 333 33.25 -7.24 -2.31
N GLU A 334 34.19 -7.12 -3.26
CA GLU A 334 34.78 -5.84 -3.69
C GLU A 334 33.85 -4.98 -4.57
N TRP A 335 32.85 -5.57 -5.24
CA TRP A 335 31.99 -4.86 -6.19
C TRP A 335 30.53 -4.74 -5.73
N PRO A 336 29.80 -3.70 -6.18
CA PRO A 336 28.35 -3.62 -5.96
C PRO A 336 27.62 -4.80 -6.61
N SER A 337 26.54 -5.27 -5.99
CA SER A 337 25.88 -6.54 -6.40
C SER A 337 25.32 -6.48 -7.81
N GLN A 338 24.62 -5.41 -8.17
CA GLN A 338 23.96 -5.31 -9.47
C GLN A 338 24.98 -5.36 -10.64
N PRO A 339 26.03 -4.52 -10.69
CA PRO A 339 27.14 -4.68 -11.62
C PRO A 339 27.81 -6.06 -11.57
N GLY A 340 27.95 -6.65 -10.39
CA GLY A 340 28.51 -8.00 -10.21
C GLY A 340 27.67 -9.10 -10.85
N ILE A 341 26.35 -9.10 -10.65
CA ILE A 341 25.43 -10.06 -11.26
C ILE A 341 25.47 -9.93 -12.79
N THR A 342 25.32 -8.72 -13.32
CA THR A 342 25.33 -8.48 -14.77
C THR A 342 26.68 -8.85 -15.39
N SER A 343 27.80 -8.52 -14.74
CA SER A 343 29.14 -8.92 -15.18
C SER A 343 29.29 -10.44 -15.26
N THR A 344 28.75 -11.15 -14.28
CA THR A 344 28.74 -12.62 -14.24
C THR A 344 27.94 -13.20 -15.40
N GLN A 345 26.76 -12.64 -15.69
CA GLN A 345 25.93 -13.05 -16.83
C GLN A 345 26.59 -12.77 -18.19
N ILE A 346 27.28 -11.64 -18.35
CA ILE A 346 28.06 -11.32 -19.56
C ILE A 346 29.20 -12.34 -19.74
N GLN A 347 29.92 -12.64 -18.65
CA GLN A 347 31.01 -13.61 -18.68
C GLN A 347 30.50 -15.02 -19.02
N TRP A 348 29.41 -15.45 -18.41
CA TRP A 348 28.74 -16.71 -18.73
C TRP A 348 28.31 -16.77 -20.20
N THR A 349 27.66 -15.72 -20.70
CA THR A 349 27.21 -15.64 -22.10
C THR A 349 28.39 -15.77 -23.06
N THR A 350 29.50 -15.10 -22.74
CA THR A 350 30.75 -15.18 -23.51
C THR A 350 31.32 -16.60 -23.51
N ASP A 351 31.38 -17.26 -22.36
CA ASP A 351 31.95 -18.60 -22.21
C ASP A 351 31.08 -19.67 -22.90
N CYS A 352 29.75 -19.58 -22.80
CA CYS A 352 28.82 -20.43 -23.53
C CYS A 352 28.93 -20.24 -25.04
N THR A 353 28.98 -18.99 -25.51
CA THR A 353 29.12 -18.68 -26.95
C THR A 353 30.41 -19.28 -27.51
N ARG A 354 31.55 -19.12 -26.81
CA ARG A 354 32.82 -19.74 -27.19
C ARG A 354 32.74 -21.27 -27.19
N ALA A 355 32.14 -21.86 -26.15
CA ALA A 355 32.00 -23.30 -26.06
C ALA A 355 31.16 -23.88 -27.21
N LEU A 356 30.06 -23.21 -27.59
CA LEU A 356 29.22 -23.61 -28.73
C LEU A 356 29.94 -23.48 -30.07
N ILE A 357 30.69 -22.39 -30.29
CA ILE A 357 31.53 -22.25 -31.50
C ILE A 357 32.53 -23.41 -31.60
N HIS A 358 33.20 -23.76 -30.49
CA HIS A 358 34.09 -24.93 -30.46
C HIS A 358 33.36 -26.26 -30.64
N CYS A 359 32.13 -26.39 -30.11
CA CYS A 359 31.30 -27.58 -30.33
C CYS A 359 30.98 -27.77 -31.82
N LYS A 360 30.67 -26.69 -32.54
CA LYS A 360 30.45 -26.71 -33.99
C LYS A 360 31.71 -27.08 -34.76
N LEU A 361 32.84 -26.44 -34.44
CA LEU A 361 34.13 -26.67 -35.12
C LEU A 361 34.66 -28.10 -34.92
N MET A 362 34.50 -28.68 -33.72
CA MET A 362 35.00 -30.02 -33.39
C MET A 362 33.94 -31.13 -33.54
N ASP A 363 32.73 -30.76 -33.96
CA ASP A 363 31.50 -31.59 -33.91
C ASP A 363 31.31 -32.37 -32.60
N SER A 364 31.71 -31.80 -31.46
CA SER A 364 31.81 -32.50 -30.18
C SER A 364 31.20 -31.71 -29.03
N LYS A 365 30.44 -32.36 -28.15
CA LYS A 365 29.90 -31.77 -26.91
C LYS A 365 30.91 -31.69 -25.74
N LYS A 366 32.16 -32.10 -25.96
CA LYS A 366 33.23 -32.04 -24.94
C LYS A 366 33.48 -30.62 -24.38
N PRO A 367 33.45 -29.53 -25.17
CA PRO A 367 33.59 -28.17 -24.64
C PRO A 367 32.53 -27.81 -23.60
N LEU A 368 31.26 -28.14 -23.83
CA LEU A 368 30.17 -27.92 -22.86
C LEU A 368 30.39 -28.69 -21.55
N ARG A 369 30.88 -29.94 -21.62
CA ARG A 369 31.25 -30.72 -20.42
C ARG A 369 32.36 -30.06 -19.61
N ARG A 370 33.37 -29.50 -20.28
CA ARG A 370 34.46 -28.75 -19.62
C ARG A 370 33.94 -27.47 -18.96
N LEU A 371 33.04 -26.75 -19.64
CA LEU A 371 32.42 -25.55 -19.09
C LEU A 371 31.59 -25.86 -17.83
N LYS A 372 30.78 -26.92 -17.86
CA LYS A 372 30.04 -27.42 -16.69
C LYS A 372 30.96 -27.70 -15.51
N LYS A 373 32.11 -28.37 -15.74
CA LYS A 373 33.08 -28.66 -14.68
C LYS A 373 33.64 -27.38 -14.04
N LYS A 374 33.92 -26.35 -14.84
CA LYS A 374 34.38 -25.04 -14.33
C LYS A 374 33.30 -24.33 -13.50
N GLN A 375 32.04 -24.37 -13.94
CA GLN A 375 30.92 -23.78 -13.20
C GLN A 375 30.72 -24.47 -11.84
N ASN A 376 30.77 -25.80 -11.81
CA ASN A 376 30.68 -26.54 -10.54
C ASN A 376 31.80 -26.17 -9.56
N GLN A 377 33.02 -25.92 -10.05
CA GLN A 377 34.13 -25.45 -9.21
C GLN A 377 33.88 -24.04 -8.65
N ALA A 378 33.28 -23.14 -9.44
CA ALA A 378 32.90 -21.80 -8.96
C ALA A 378 31.79 -21.88 -7.91
N LEU A 379 30.75 -22.69 -8.13
CA LEU A 379 29.66 -22.91 -7.17
C LEU A 379 30.15 -23.50 -5.85
N ALA A 380 31.12 -24.42 -5.89
CA ALA A 380 31.73 -24.97 -4.68
C ALA A 380 32.41 -23.89 -3.83
N LYS A 381 33.14 -22.95 -4.47
CA LYS A 381 33.76 -21.80 -3.77
C LYS A 381 32.71 -20.84 -3.18
N TYR A 382 31.61 -20.59 -3.90
CA TYR A 382 30.53 -19.77 -3.36
C TYR A 382 29.84 -20.44 -2.16
N SER A 383 29.67 -21.76 -2.19
CA SER A 383 29.14 -22.54 -1.06
C SER A 383 30.04 -22.46 0.17
N GLU A 384 31.36 -22.54 -0.02
CA GLU A 384 32.35 -22.33 1.04
C GLU A 384 32.26 -20.91 1.62
N ALA A 385 32.19 -19.89 0.76
CA ALA A 385 32.06 -18.50 1.20
C ALA A 385 30.75 -18.24 1.98
N ILE A 386 29.62 -18.81 1.57
CA ILE A 386 28.32 -18.64 2.26
C ILE A 386 28.33 -19.25 3.68
N ARG A 387 29.10 -20.32 3.88
CA ARG A 387 29.26 -20.98 5.18
C ARG A 387 30.23 -20.24 6.11
N SER A 388 31.11 -19.41 5.57
CA SER A 388 31.93 -18.52 6.38
C SER A 388 31.10 -17.43 7.06
N ASP A 389 31.67 -16.79 8.08
CA ASP A 389 31.04 -15.61 8.66
C ASP A 389 31.06 -14.45 7.65
N LEU A 390 29.87 -13.95 7.33
CA LEU A 390 29.65 -12.94 6.30
C LEU A 390 28.78 -11.84 6.89
N THR A 391 29.12 -10.60 6.52
CA THR A 391 28.23 -9.46 6.73
C THR A 391 26.87 -9.72 6.07
N ASN A 392 25.81 -9.10 6.60
CA ASN A 392 24.48 -9.24 6.01
C ASN A 392 24.48 -8.84 4.52
N LEU A 393 25.23 -7.79 4.19
CA LEU A 393 25.38 -7.30 2.82
C LEU A 393 26.03 -8.34 1.90
N ASP A 394 27.19 -8.87 2.28
CA ASP A 394 27.91 -9.86 1.46
C ASP A 394 27.08 -11.13 1.28
N ARG A 395 26.37 -11.56 2.32
CA ARG A 395 25.48 -12.72 2.26
C ARG A 395 24.38 -12.52 1.21
N LEU A 396 23.79 -11.32 1.13
CA LEU A 396 22.81 -10.98 0.09
C LEU A 396 23.44 -11.03 -1.32
N LYS A 397 24.65 -10.48 -1.49
CA LYS A 397 25.40 -10.54 -2.76
C LYS A 397 25.63 -11.98 -3.23
N PHE A 398 26.17 -12.82 -2.35
CA PHE A 398 26.41 -14.23 -2.66
C PHE A 398 25.12 -14.98 -3.00
N LYS A 399 24.06 -14.80 -2.20
CA LYS A 399 22.75 -15.42 -2.47
C LYS A 399 22.23 -15.06 -3.87
N ALA A 400 22.27 -13.78 -4.23
CA ALA A 400 21.77 -13.33 -5.53
C ALA A 400 22.58 -13.91 -6.71
N ILE A 401 23.92 -13.92 -6.62
CA ILE A 401 24.80 -14.48 -7.65
C ILE A 401 24.62 -15.99 -7.79
N VAL A 402 24.51 -16.70 -6.66
CA VAL A 402 24.37 -18.15 -6.62
C VAL A 402 23.09 -18.62 -7.31
N VAL A 403 21.97 -17.92 -7.11
CA VAL A 403 20.70 -18.24 -7.80
C VAL A 403 20.90 -18.21 -9.33
N ILE A 404 21.58 -17.19 -9.85
CA ILE A 404 21.83 -17.02 -11.28
C ILE A 404 22.86 -18.05 -11.79
N GLU A 405 23.93 -18.32 -11.05
CA GLU A 405 24.99 -19.26 -11.43
C GLU A 405 24.53 -20.72 -11.42
N ILE A 406 23.64 -21.10 -10.50
CA ILE A 406 22.99 -22.42 -10.49
C ILE A 406 22.14 -22.59 -11.76
N HIS A 407 21.29 -21.60 -12.09
CA HIS A 407 20.50 -21.63 -13.31
C HIS A 407 21.40 -21.73 -14.56
N ALA A 408 22.46 -20.92 -14.63
CA ALA A 408 23.46 -20.95 -15.68
C ALA A 408 24.12 -22.34 -15.85
N ARG A 409 24.40 -23.04 -14.75
CA ARG A 409 24.92 -24.41 -14.71
C ARG A 409 23.90 -25.43 -15.22
N ASP A 410 22.62 -25.28 -14.86
CA ASP A 410 21.53 -26.14 -15.33
C ASP A 410 21.24 -25.97 -16.83
N VAL A 411 21.35 -24.74 -17.34
CA VAL A 411 21.23 -24.45 -18.77
C VAL A 411 22.36 -25.12 -19.56
N VAL A 412 23.62 -25.04 -19.08
CA VAL A 412 24.74 -25.76 -19.72
C VAL A 412 24.53 -27.27 -19.70
N GLU A 413 24.02 -27.82 -18.59
CA GLU A 413 23.68 -29.24 -18.52
C GLU A 413 22.57 -29.62 -19.52
N ARG A 414 21.53 -28.79 -19.65
CA ARG A 414 20.44 -28.99 -20.61
C ARG A 414 20.95 -28.94 -22.05
N MET A 415 21.76 -27.94 -22.39
CA MET A 415 22.42 -27.85 -23.71
C MET A 415 23.28 -29.08 -24.01
N TYR A 416 24.04 -29.58 -23.02
CA TYR A 416 24.84 -30.79 -23.17
C TYR A 416 23.98 -32.05 -23.40
N LYS A 417 22.86 -32.19 -22.68
CA LYS A 417 21.92 -33.32 -22.83
C LYS A 417 21.20 -33.28 -24.17
N ASN A 418 20.77 -32.11 -24.62
CA ASN A 418 20.06 -31.90 -25.89
C ASN A 418 20.99 -31.89 -27.12
N ASN A 419 22.30 -32.15 -26.95
CA ASN A 419 23.28 -32.12 -28.03
C ASN A 419 23.31 -30.78 -28.78
N CYS A 420 23.16 -29.67 -28.05
CA CYS A 420 23.28 -28.32 -28.60
C CYS A 420 24.74 -28.05 -28.98
N LYS A 421 25.01 -27.88 -30.29
CA LYS A 421 26.36 -27.67 -30.83
C LYS A 421 26.53 -26.33 -31.56
N ASP A 422 25.50 -25.50 -31.66
CA ASP A 422 25.53 -24.26 -32.43
C ASP A 422 24.96 -23.09 -31.62
N VAL A 423 25.50 -21.89 -31.86
CA VAL A 423 24.97 -20.63 -31.34
C VAL A 423 23.59 -20.32 -31.95
N ALA A 424 23.27 -20.89 -33.11
CA ALA A 424 21.93 -20.80 -33.72
C ALA A 424 20.89 -21.76 -33.09
N ALA A 425 21.29 -22.65 -32.18
CA ALA A 425 20.36 -23.61 -31.58
C ALA A 425 19.33 -22.92 -30.67
N PHE A 426 18.07 -23.34 -30.77
CA PHE A 426 16.96 -22.73 -30.02
C PHE A 426 17.18 -22.80 -28.50
N GLU A 427 17.75 -23.89 -27.98
CA GLU A 427 18.09 -24.02 -26.55
C GLU A 427 18.98 -22.89 -26.05
N TRP A 428 19.88 -22.39 -26.89
CA TRP A 428 20.72 -21.23 -26.56
C TRP A 428 20.01 -19.91 -26.83
N LEU A 429 19.33 -19.78 -27.98
CA LEU A 429 18.63 -18.56 -28.36
C LEU A 429 17.49 -18.20 -27.40
N SER A 430 16.84 -19.19 -26.79
CA SER A 430 15.76 -19.03 -25.81
C SER A 430 16.21 -18.40 -24.49
N GLN A 431 17.50 -18.44 -24.17
CA GLN A 431 18.05 -17.90 -22.95
C GLN A 431 18.17 -16.38 -23.02
N LEU A 432 18.08 -15.71 -21.86
CA LEU A 432 18.38 -14.29 -21.72
C LEU A 432 19.90 -14.11 -21.70
N ARG A 433 20.46 -13.56 -22.78
CA ARG A 433 21.91 -13.51 -23.05
C ARG A 433 22.42 -12.09 -22.97
N PHE A 434 23.51 -11.89 -22.25
CA PHE A 434 24.07 -10.58 -21.97
C PHE A 434 25.37 -10.39 -22.75
N TYR A 435 25.39 -9.38 -23.62
CA TYR A 435 26.52 -9.03 -24.44
C TYR A 435 27.00 -7.65 -24.06
N TRP A 436 28.31 -7.47 -23.95
CA TRP A 436 28.86 -6.13 -23.97
C TRP A 436 29.26 -5.79 -25.39
N ASP A 437 28.59 -4.81 -25.96
CA ASP A 437 28.89 -4.29 -27.26
C ASP A 437 30.04 -3.28 -27.16
N LYS A 438 31.04 -3.45 -28.02
CA LYS A 438 32.26 -2.62 -27.98
C LYS A 438 32.09 -1.30 -28.74
N GLU A 439 31.17 -1.23 -29.69
CA GLU A 439 30.97 -0.05 -30.52
C GLU A 439 30.18 1.01 -29.77
N ILE A 440 29.09 0.59 -29.11
CA ILE A 440 28.27 1.48 -28.26
C ILE A 440 28.77 1.56 -26.81
N GLU A 441 29.79 0.78 -26.46
CA GLU A 441 30.29 0.61 -25.08
C GLU A 441 29.19 0.35 -24.03
N ASP A 442 28.25 -0.53 -24.35
CA ASP A 442 27.06 -0.76 -23.54
C ASP A 442 26.70 -2.26 -23.43
N CYS A 443 25.86 -2.59 -22.45
CA CYS A 443 25.31 -3.92 -22.25
C CYS A 443 24.03 -4.10 -23.07
N ILE A 444 24.06 -5.01 -24.03
CA ILE A 444 22.90 -5.45 -24.82
C ILE A 444 22.43 -6.81 -24.32
N VAL A 445 21.16 -6.89 -23.94
CA VAL A 445 20.49 -8.12 -23.58
C VAL A 445 19.73 -8.65 -24.79
N ARG A 446 19.92 -9.92 -25.14
CA ARG A 446 19.26 -10.58 -26.28
C ARG A 446 18.51 -11.83 -25.84
N GLN A 447 17.31 -12.01 -26.35
CA GLN A 447 16.54 -13.25 -26.17
C GLN A 447 15.76 -13.52 -27.45
N THR A 448 15.87 -14.74 -27.98
CA THR A 448 15.35 -15.11 -29.30
C THR A 448 15.76 -14.09 -30.37
N ASN A 449 14.80 -13.35 -30.93
CA ASN A 449 14.99 -12.30 -31.94
C ASN A 449 14.92 -10.88 -31.35
N THR A 450 14.74 -10.77 -30.03
CA THR A 450 14.61 -9.50 -29.32
C THR A 450 15.96 -9.01 -28.80
N PHE A 451 16.11 -7.68 -28.72
CA PHE A 451 17.25 -7.03 -28.10
C PHE A 451 16.80 -5.84 -27.26
N PHE A 452 17.48 -5.61 -26.14
CA PHE A 452 17.26 -4.50 -25.22
C PHE A 452 18.60 -3.93 -24.79
N ILE A 453 18.68 -2.60 -24.64
CA ILE A 453 19.80 -1.96 -23.95
C ILE A 453 19.51 -2.07 -22.44
N TYR A 454 20.52 -2.43 -21.65
CA TYR A 454 20.36 -2.52 -20.20
C TYR A 454 20.01 -1.15 -19.60
N GLY A 455 19.01 -1.09 -18.71
CA GLY A 455 18.40 0.18 -18.28
C GLY A 455 19.14 0.96 -17.20
N TYR A 456 20.04 0.31 -16.45
CA TYR A 456 20.82 0.93 -15.37
C TYR A 456 19.99 1.66 -14.29
N GLU A 457 18.75 1.24 -14.02
CA GLU A 457 18.07 1.62 -12.77
C GLU A 457 18.82 1.02 -11.58
N TYR A 458 19.03 1.77 -10.49
CA TYR A 458 19.66 1.21 -9.30
C TYR A 458 18.70 0.32 -8.50
N LEU A 459 18.99 -0.97 -8.51
CA LEU A 459 18.17 -2.01 -7.87
C LEU A 459 18.78 -2.52 -6.57
N GLY A 460 19.98 -2.03 -6.21
CA GLY A 460 20.78 -2.47 -5.06
C GLY A 460 20.89 -3.98 -4.92
N ASN A 461 20.94 -4.47 -3.68
CA ASN A 461 21.14 -5.89 -3.37
C ASN A 461 19.83 -6.68 -3.32
N SER A 462 18.92 -6.35 -4.24
CA SER A 462 17.64 -7.02 -4.32
C SER A 462 17.82 -8.50 -4.67
N GLY A 463 17.15 -9.36 -3.91
CA GLY A 463 17.16 -10.81 -4.15
C GLY A 463 16.67 -11.16 -5.56
N ARG A 464 17.23 -12.23 -6.11
CA ARG A 464 16.86 -12.80 -7.42
C ARG A 464 15.86 -13.93 -7.25
N LEU A 465 14.86 -13.98 -8.14
CA LEU A 465 13.91 -15.07 -8.19
C LEU A 465 14.61 -16.33 -8.72
N VAL A 466 14.28 -17.49 -8.17
CA VAL A 466 14.74 -18.76 -8.71
C VAL A 466 14.13 -18.98 -10.10
N ILE A 467 14.99 -19.08 -11.11
CA ILE A 467 14.58 -19.23 -12.50
C ILE A 467 14.30 -20.71 -12.80
N THR A 468 13.02 -21.03 -13.02
CA THR A 468 12.55 -22.37 -13.41
C THR A 468 12.23 -22.43 -14.91
N PRO A 469 12.01 -23.61 -15.50
CA PRO A 469 11.53 -23.71 -16.89
C PRO A 469 10.20 -22.99 -17.16
N LEU A 470 9.36 -22.81 -16.14
CA LEU A 470 8.14 -21.99 -16.25
C LEU A 470 8.50 -20.50 -16.34
N THR A 471 9.43 -20.04 -15.51
CA THR A 471 9.96 -18.68 -15.52
C THR A 471 10.64 -18.35 -16.85
N ASP A 472 11.46 -19.25 -17.40
CA ASP A 472 12.11 -19.10 -18.71
C ASP A 472 11.08 -18.84 -19.83
N ARG A 473 10.02 -19.66 -19.87
CA ARG A 473 8.93 -19.49 -20.83
C ARG A 473 8.20 -18.18 -20.65
N CYS A 474 8.03 -17.74 -19.40
CA CYS A 474 7.49 -16.42 -19.08
C CYS A 474 8.36 -15.32 -19.67
N TYR A 475 9.67 -15.35 -19.42
CA TYR A 475 10.61 -14.35 -19.94
C TYR A 475 10.55 -14.26 -21.46
N ILE A 476 10.61 -15.39 -22.18
CA ILE A 476 10.50 -15.42 -23.64
C ILE A 476 9.20 -14.77 -24.11
N THR A 477 8.09 -15.07 -23.45
CA THR A 477 6.77 -14.55 -23.85
C THR A 477 6.68 -13.05 -23.64
N LEU A 478 7.14 -12.56 -22.49
CA LEU A 478 7.12 -11.15 -22.11
C LEU A 478 8.07 -10.31 -22.97
N THR A 479 9.31 -10.75 -23.18
CA THR A 479 10.27 -10.03 -24.04
C THR A 479 9.79 -9.96 -25.49
N THR A 480 9.21 -11.05 -25.99
CA THR A 480 8.59 -11.06 -27.32
C THR A 480 7.35 -10.16 -27.38
N ALA A 481 6.54 -10.07 -26.31
CA ALA A 481 5.38 -9.17 -26.27
C ALA A 481 5.82 -7.70 -26.42
N LEU A 482 6.85 -7.29 -25.67
CA LEU A 482 7.43 -5.95 -25.78
C LEU A 482 7.99 -5.67 -27.18
N HIS A 483 8.67 -6.65 -27.78
CA HIS A 483 9.18 -6.53 -29.15
C HIS A 483 8.06 -6.36 -30.19
N LEU A 484 6.87 -6.89 -29.91
CA LEU A 484 5.67 -6.74 -30.74
C LEU A 484 4.81 -5.54 -30.34
N TYR A 485 5.32 -4.64 -29.48
CA TYR A 485 4.60 -3.46 -28.98
C TYR A 485 3.26 -3.82 -28.30
N ARG A 486 3.24 -4.93 -27.55
CA ARG A 486 2.09 -5.42 -26.78
C ARG A 486 2.43 -5.54 -25.30
N GLY A 487 1.39 -5.54 -24.47
CA GLY A 487 1.54 -5.85 -23.05
C GLY A 487 1.69 -7.34 -22.77
N GLY A 488 2.12 -7.69 -21.56
CA GLY A 488 2.18 -9.09 -21.09
C GLY A 488 1.10 -9.42 -20.06
N SER A 489 0.48 -10.61 -20.17
CA SER A 489 -0.56 -11.06 -19.23
C SER A 489 -0.24 -12.43 -18.60
N PRO A 490 0.61 -12.47 -17.54
CA PRO A 490 0.73 -13.67 -16.72
C PRO A 490 -0.57 -13.98 -15.97
N LYS A 491 -1.11 -15.19 -16.20
CA LYS A 491 -2.35 -15.67 -15.57
C LYS A 491 -2.16 -17.03 -14.92
N GLY A 492 -2.79 -17.27 -13.78
CA GLY A 492 -2.70 -18.56 -13.07
C GLY A 492 -3.07 -18.44 -11.60
N PRO A 493 -3.07 -19.54 -10.84
CA PRO A 493 -3.43 -19.54 -9.42
C PRO A 493 -2.62 -18.56 -8.57
N ALA A 494 -3.16 -18.16 -7.41
CA ALA A 494 -2.44 -17.34 -6.44
C ALA A 494 -1.16 -18.05 -5.96
N GLY A 495 -0.09 -17.30 -5.70
CA GLY A 495 1.17 -17.86 -5.17
C GLY A 495 2.07 -18.56 -6.19
N THR A 496 1.79 -18.46 -7.48
CA THR A 496 2.59 -19.05 -8.58
C THR A 496 3.73 -18.16 -9.08
N GLY A 497 3.94 -17.00 -8.45
CA GLY A 497 5.07 -16.11 -8.77
C GLY A 497 4.86 -15.18 -9.98
N LYS A 498 3.63 -14.89 -10.40
CA LYS A 498 3.30 -14.02 -11.55
C LYS A 498 3.97 -12.64 -11.47
N THR A 499 3.64 -11.86 -10.44
CA THR A 499 4.17 -10.51 -10.19
C THR A 499 5.68 -10.55 -10.01
N GLU A 500 6.19 -11.50 -9.22
CA GLU A 500 7.63 -11.64 -8.98
C GLU A 500 8.43 -12.00 -10.24
N THR A 501 7.82 -12.71 -11.19
CA THR A 501 8.45 -13.02 -12.48
C THR A 501 8.60 -11.76 -13.34
N VAL A 502 7.58 -10.89 -13.38
CA VAL A 502 7.67 -9.60 -14.10
C VAL A 502 8.72 -8.70 -13.45
N LYS A 503 8.73 -8.62 -12.11
CA LYS A 503 9.73 -7.85 -11.36
C LYS A 503 11.15 -8.37 -11.60
N ASP A 504 11.38 -9.68 -11.53
CA ASP A 504 12.71 -10.25 -11.72
C ASP A 504 13.21 -10.08 -13.17
N LEU A 505 12.32 -10.14 -14.17
CA LEU A 505 12.67 -9.78 -15.56
C LEU A 505 13.08 -8.31 -15.69
N GLY A 506 12.31 -7.38 -15.12
CA GLY A 506 12.69 -5.97 -15.11
C GLY A 506 14.02 -5.74 -14.41
N LYS A 507 14.27 -6.41 -13.27
CA LYS A 507 15.57 -6.38 -12.60
C LYS A 507 16.70 -6.97 -13.44
N ALA A 508 16.42 -7.98 -14.26
CA ALA A 508 17.40 -8.59 -15.16
C ALA A 508 17.74 -7.67 -16.34
N LEU A 509 16.81 -6.83 -16.78
CA LEU A 509 17.02 -5.81 -17.81
C LEU A 509 17.50 -4.46 -17.25
N GLY A 510 17.48 -4.27 -15.93
CA GLY A 510 17.87 -3.02 -15.29
C GLY A 510 16.80 -1.92 -15.40
N PHE A 511 15.52 -2.30 -15.48
CA PHE A 511 14.39 -1.38 -15.56
C PHE A 511 13.67 -1.25 -14.22
N ASN A 512 13.10 -0.05 -13.98
CA ASN A 512 12.20 0.20 -12.87
C ASN A 512 10.84 -0.48 -13.12
N VAL A 513 10.34 -1.25 -12.16
CA VAL A 513 9.06 -1.96 -12.26
C VAL A 513 8.14 -1.53 -11.13
N ILE A 514 7.16 -0.70 -11.48
CA ILE A 514 6.17 -0.18 -10.55
C ILE A 514 5.02 -1.16 -10.48
N VAL A 515 4.76 -1.67 -9.28
CA VAL A 515 3.71 -2.66 -9.04
C VAL A 515 2.53 -1.97 -8.37
N GLN A 516 1.39 -1.94 -9.06
CA GLN A 516 0.14 -1.43 -8.52
C GLN A 516 -0.82 -2.59 -8.26
N ASN A 517 -1.29 -2.73 -7.02
CA ASN A 517 -2.34 -3.70 -6.71
C ASN A 517 -3.70 -3.09 -7.06
N CYS A 518 -4.47 -3.79 -7.89
CA CYS A 518 -5.76 -3.31 -8.36
C CYS A 518 -6.89 -3.71 -7.40
N SER A 519 -7.77 -2.75 -7.12
CA SER A 519 -8.98 -2.92 -6.32
C SER A 519 -10.21 -2.43 -7.10
N GLU A 520 -11.40 -2.74 -6.58
CA GLU A 520 -12.67 -2.29 -7.17
C GLU A 520 -12.83 -0.75 -7.12
N GLY A 521 -12.17 -0.08 -6.16
CA GLY A 521 -12.19 1.38 -6.00
C GLY A 521 -11.17 2.14 -6.85
N LEU A 522 -10.44 1.47 -7.76
CA LEU A 522 -9.45 2.14 -8.61
C LEU A 522 -10.13 2.85 -9.79
N ASP A 523 -9.87 4.15 -9.95
CA ASP A 523 -10.48 4.97 -10.99
C ASP A 523 -9.59 5.15 -12.24
N TYR A 524 -10.21 5.59 -13.36
CA TYR A 524 -9.53 5.74 -14.64
C TYR A 524 -8.59 6.96 -14.70
N LYS A 525 -8.79 8.00 -13.87
CA LYS A 525 -7.92 9.19 -13.82
C LYS A 525 -6.62 8.87 -13.11
N SER A 526 -6.69 8.15 -11.99
CA SER A 526 -5.54 7.60 -11.27
C SER A 526 -4.72 6.69 -12.17
N MET A 527 -5.39 5.81 -12.93
CA MET A 527 -4.72 4.96 -13.93
C MET A 527 -4.07 5.78 -15.05
N GLY A 528 -4.78 6.78 -15.59
CA GLY A 528 -4.24 7.71 -16.59
C GLY A 528 -2.98 8.44 -16.09
N ARG A 529 -3.01 8.93 -14.84
CA ARG A 529 -1.85 9.56 -14.19
C ARG A 529 -0.66 8.60 -14.08
N MET A 530 -0.90 7.35 -13.66
CA MET A 530 0.15 6.33 -13.61
C MET A 530 0.71 6.03 -15.00
N PHE A 531 -0.15 5.88 -16.02
CA PHE A 531 0.27 5.62 -17.39
C PHE A 531 1.06 6.77 -18.01
N SER A 532 0.71 8.02 -17.69
CA SER A 532 1.50 9.20 -18.07
C SER A 532 2.91 9.11 -17.49
N GLY A 533 3.03 8.80 -16.19
CA GLY A 533 4.32 8.56 -15.54
C GLY A 533 5.11 7.42 -16.18
N LEU A 534 4.49 6.28 -16.45
CA LEU A 534 5.15 5.12 -17.08
C LEU A 534 5.67 5.45 -18.48
N SER A 535 4.86 6.13 -19.29
CA SER A 535 5.19 6.49 -20.68
C SER A 535 6.38 7.46 -20.74
N GLN A 536 6.39 8.46 -19.85
CA GLN A 536 7.43 9.50 -19.81
C GLN A 536 8.73 9.03 -19.13
N THR A 537 8.65 8.14 -18.14
CA THR A 537 9.85 7.55 -17.51
C THR A 537 10.44 6.38 -18.29
N GLY A 538 9.63 5.68 -19.10
CA GLY A 538 10.01 4.41 -19.71
C GLY A 538 10.06 3.25 -18.71
N ALA A 539 9.46 3.41 -17.53
CA ALA A 539 9.34 2.37 -16.52
C ALA A 539 8.30 1.31 -16.93
N TRP A 540 8.31 0.20 -16.21
CA TRP A 540 7.33 -0.87 -16.41
C TRP A 540 6.23 -0.79 -15.35
N GLY A 541 4.98 -0.89 -15.78
CA GLY A 541 3.82 -1.04 -14.89
C GLY A 541 3.41 -2.50 -14.80
N CYS A 542 3.39 -3.07 -13.59
CA CYS A 542 2.82 -4.39 -13.32
C CYS A 542 1.56 -4.22 -12.47
N PHE A 543 0.41 -4.25 -13.12
CA PHE A 543 -0.90 -4.13 -12.49
C PHE A 543 -1.34 -5.50 -11.98
N ASP A 544 -1.10 -5.71 -10.68
CA ASP A 544 -1.43 -6.96 -9.99
C ASP A 544 -2.94 -7.05 -9.80
N GLU A 545 -3.49 -8.24 -10.00
CA GLU A 545 -4.91 -8.51 -9.77
C GLU A 545 -5.86 -7.64 -10.62
N PHE A 546 -5.43 -7.31 -11.84
CA PHE A 546 -6.10 -6.37 -12.77
C PHE A 546 -7.59 -6.67 -13.02
N ASN A 547 -7.98 -7.93 -12.91
CA ASN A 547 -9.36 -8.39 -13.02
C ASN A 547 -10.23 -8.12 -11.77
N ARG A 548 -9.80 -7.24 -10.86
CA ARG A 548 -10.61 -6.65 -9.79
C ARG A 548 -11.19 -5.29 -10.15
N ILE A 549 -10.73 -4.68 -11.23
CA ILE A 549 -11.24 -3.38 -11.67
C ILE A 549 -12.64 -3.56 -12.24
N ASN A 550 -13.52 -2.61 -11.94
CA ASN A 550 -14.87 -2.55 -12.49
C ASN A 550 -14.85 -2.49 -14.02
N ILE A 551 -15.81 -3.17 -14.66
CA ILE A 551 -15.85 -3.32 -16.12
C ILE A 551 -15.96 -1.95 -16.83
N GLU A 552 -16.70 -1.01 -16.24
CA GLU A 552 -16.86 0.35 -16.78
C GLU A 552 -15.52 1.10 -16.84
N VAL A 553 -14.72 1.02 -15.78
CA VAL A 553 -13.38 1.61 -15.70
C VAL A 553 -12.42 0.91 -16.65
N LEU A 554 -12.50 -0.43 -16.77
CA LEU A 554 -11.67 -1.20 -17.68
C LEU A 554 -11.83 -0.78 -19.15
N SER A 555 -13.03 -0.35 -19.55
CA SER A 555 -13.30 0.11 -20.92
C SER A 555 -12.48 1.37 -21.26
N VAL A 556 -12.46 2.36 -20.35
CA VAL A 556 -11.68 3.61 -20.52
C VAL A 556 -10.17 3.30 -20.45
N VAL A 557 -9.76 2.48 -19.48
CA VAL A 557 -8.36 2.05 -19.32
C VAL A 557 -7.86 1.30 -20.56
N ALA A 558 -8.71 0.53 -21.25
CA ALA A 558 -8.35 -0.12 -22.50
C ALA A 558 -7.99 0.90 -23.60
N GLN A 559 -8.72 2.02 -23.68
CA GLN A 559 -8.40 3.10 -24.64
C GLN A 559 -7.06 3.77 -24.30
N GLN A 560 -6.81 4.04 -23.02
CA GLN A 560 -5.54 4.58 -22.54
C GLN A 560 -4.36 3.68 -22.93
N ILE A 561 -4.44 2.39 -22.62
CA ILE A 561 -3.40 1.41 -22.96
C ILE A 561 -3.21 1.34 -24.48
N ASN A 562 -4.30 1.32 -25.24
CA ASN A 562 -4.22 1.26 -26.71
C ASN A 562 -3.51 2.48 -27.31
N SER A 563 -3.75 3.68 -26.76
CA SER A 563 -3.06 4.90 -27.21
C SER A 563 -1.54 4.78 -27.05
N ILE A 564 -1.10 4.30 -25.88
CA ILE A 564 0.33 4.12 -25.57
C ILE A 564 0.96 3.05 -26.46
N LEU A 565 0.34 1.87 -26.57
CA LEU A 565 0.86 0.77 -27.39
C LEU A 565 0.88 1.14 -28.88
N GLY A 566 -0.13 1.89 -29.36
CA GLY A 566 -0.18 2.42 -30.71
C GLY A 566 0.97 3.40 -30.99
N ALA A 567 1.24 4.33 -30.07
CA ALA A 567 2.35 5.27 -30.17
C ALA A 567 3.72 4.55 -30.16
N LEU A 568 3.89 3.51 -29.34
CA LEU A 568 5.09 2.66 -29.32
C LEU A 568 5.28 1.91 -30.65
N ALA A 569 4.20 1.35 -31.21
CA ALA A 569 4.25 0.65 -32.50
C ALA A 569 4.62 1.58 -33.67
N GLN A 570 4.17 2.83 -33.61
CA GLN A 570 4.54 3.88 -34.57
C GLN A 570 5.93 4.49 -34.31
N LYS A 571 6.60 4.11 -33.21
CA LYS A 571 7.91 4.61 -32.78
C LYS A 571 7.93 6.13 -32.57
N LEU A 572 6.85 6.67 -32.03
CA LEU A 572 6.76 8.09 -31.70
C LEU A 572 7.58 8.42 -30.45
N THR A 573 8.20 9.59 -30.42
CA THR A 573 8.91 10.11 -29.23
C THR A 573 8.03 11.02 -28.38
N ARG A 574 6.91 11.50 -28.94
CA ARG A 574 5.86 12.29 -28.30
C ARG A 574 4.52 11.91 -28.88
N PHE A 575 3.47 11.93 -28.06
CA PHE A 575 2.11 11.61 -28.49
C PHE A 575 1.08 12.28 -27.59
N VAL A 576 -0.15 12.40 -28.08
CA VAL A 576 -1.26 12.95 -27.31
C VAL A 576 -1.88 11.84 -26.47
N PHE A 577 -1.89 12.05 -25.15
CA PHE A 577 -2.48 11.14 -24.16
C PHE A 577 -3.42 11.94 -23.26
N GLU A 578 -4.68 11.51 -23.13
CA GLU A 578 -5.71 12.21 -22.35
C GLU A 578 -5.84 13.71 -22.71
N GLY A 579 -5.65 14.05 -23.99
CA GLY A 579 -5.74 15.42 -24.50
C GLY A 579 -4.47 16.26 -24.33
N VAL A 580 -3.40 15.73 -23.73
CA VAL A 580 -2.13 16.45 -23.53
C VAL A 580 -0.99 15.77 -24.28
N GLU A 581 -0.10 16.55 -24.90
CA GLU A 581 1.09 16.01 -25.55
C GLU A 581 2.16 15.66 -24.52
N ILE A 582 2.55 14.38 -24.46
CA ILE A 582 3.53 13.87 -23.50
C ILE A 582 4.70 13.17 -24.21
N SER A 583 5.87 13.10 -23.56
CA SER A 583 7.00 12.33 -24.08
C SER A 583 6.79 10.82 -23.94
N LEU A 584 7.35 10.05 -24.87
CA LEU A 584 7.30 8.60 -24.86
C LEU A 584 8.70 7.99 -24.89
N VAL A 585 9.06 7.28 -23.82
CA VAL A 585 10.29 6.49 -23.75
C VAL A 585 9.96 5.05 -24.14
N HIS A 586 10.64 4.55 -25.17
CA HIS A 586 10.30 3.28 -25.84
C HIS A 586 10.50 2.03 -24.97
N THR A 587 11.15 2.14 -23.81
CA THR A 587 11.27 1.05 -22.84
C THR A 587 10.01 0.83 -22.01
N CYS A 588 9.01 1.72 -22.12
CA CYS A 588 7.73 1.60 -21.42
C CYS A 588 7.08 0.23 -21.68
N GLY A 589 6.69 -0.44 -20.60
CA GLY A 589 6.09 -1.77 -20.64
C GLY A 589 4.88 -1.86 -19.73
N ILE A 590 3.78 -2.45 -20.22
CA ILE A 590 2.55 -2.63 -19.43
C ILE A 590 2.30 -4.13 -19.27
N PHE A 591 2.19 -4.56 -18.02
CA PHE A 591 1.95 -5.93 -17.62
C PHE A 591 0.74 -6.01 -16.70
N ILE A 592 -0.08 -7.02 -16.89
CA ILE A 592 -1.23 -7.29 -16.03
C ILE A 592 -1.13 -8.71 -15.48
N THR A 593 -1.47 -8.92 -14.22
CA THR A 593 -1.58 -10.28 -13.67
C THR A 593 -3.03 -10.62 -13.41
N MET A 594 -3.37 -11.90 -13.57
CA MET A 594 -4.74 -12.37 -13.34
C MET A 594 -4.76 -13.66 -12.52
N ASN A 595 -5.74 -13.73 -11.62
CA ASN A 595 -6.14 -14.95 -10.92
C ASN A 595 -7.50 -15.40 -11.48
N PRO A 596 -7.54 -16.26 -12.51
CA PRO A 596 -8.80 -16.77 -13.04
C PRO A 596 -9.50 -17.70 -12.04
N GLY A 597 -10.83 -17.69 -12.00
CA GLY A 597 -11.65 -18.61 -11.20
C GLY A 597 -11.81 -18.27 -9.71
N TYR A 598 -11.32 -17.12 -9.25
CA TYR A 598 -11.58 -16.60 -7.90
C TYR A 598 -12.85 -15.76 -7.87
N ALA A 599 -13.62 -15.83 -6.78
CA ALA A 599 -14.81 -15.00 -6.57
C ALA A 599 -14.45 -13.50 -6.55
N GLY A 600 -15.36 -12.66 -7.07
CA GLY A 600 -15.14 -11.21 -7.18
C GLY A 600 -14.12 -10.81 -8.25
N ARG A 601 -14.06 -11.57 -9.35
CA ARG A 601 -13.15 -11.30 -10.47
C ARG A 601 -13.92 -11.15 -11.76
N THR A 602 -13.66 -10.08 -12.50
CA THR A 602 -14.27 -9.80 -13.80
C THR A 602 -13.52 -10.52 -14.92
N GLU A 603 -14.23 -10.89 -15.98
CA GLU A 603 -13.56 -11.25 -17.22
C GLU A 603 -13.08 -9.98 -17.93
N LEU A 604 -11.89 -10.04 -18.53
CA LEU A 604 -11.40 -8.92 -19.32
C LEU A 604 -12.19 -8.80 -20.63
N PRO A 605 -12.55 -7.58 -21.05
CA PRO A 605 -13.09 -7.31 -22.38
C PRO A 605 -12.16 -7.81 -23.50
N ASP A 606 -12.74 -8.23 -24.64
CA ASP A 606 -11.96 -8.84 -25.74
C ASP A 606 -11.00 -7.88 -26.43
N ASN A 607 -11.38 -6.60 -26.55
CA ASN A 607 -10.51 -5.54 -27.05
C ASN A 607 -9.23 -5.43 -26.21
N LEU A 608 -9.37 -5.46 -24.88
CA LEU A 608 -8.25 -5.44 -23.95
C LEU A 608 -7.44 -6.74 -24.02
N LYS A 609 -8.09 -7.91 -24.03
CA LYS A 609 -7.40 -9.21 -24.17
C LYS A 609 -6.48 -9.23 -25.40
N SER A 610 -6.89 -8.61 -26.51
CA SER A 610 -6.09 -8.57 -27.74
C SER A 610 -4.78 -7.78 -27.63
N MET A 611 -4.72 -6.79 -26.74
CA MET A 611 -3.54 -5.93 -26.50
C MET A 611 -2.45 -6.64 -25.70
N PHE A 612 -2.78 -7.74 -25.01
CA PHE A 612 -1.86 -8.46 -24.14
C PHE A 612 -1.55 -9.85 -24.66
N ARG A 613 -0.29 -10.27 -24.50
CA ARG A 613 0.11 -11.66 -24.76
C ARG A 613 -0.05 -12.50 -23.48
N PRO A 614 -0.94 -13.51 -23.47
CA PRO A 614 -1.19 -14.30 -22.27
C PRO A 614 -0.10 -15.35 -22.04
N ILE A 615 0.19 -15.64 -20.77
CA ILE A 615 1.01 -16.78 -20.35
C ILE A 615 0.45 -17.45 -19.09
N SER A 616 0.27 -18.77 -19.15
CA SER A 616 -0.26 -19.56 -18.05
C SER A 616 0.84 -19.98 -17.07
N MET A 617 0.80 -19.42 -15.86
CA MET A 617 1.67 -19.71 -14.71
C MET A 617 0.97 -20.68 -13.75
N MET A 618 0.91 -21.98 -14.09
CA MET A 618 0.09 -22.96 -13.38
C MET A 618 0.77 -23.55 -12.14
N VAL A 619 1.85 -24.32 -12.31
CA VAL A 619 2.53 -25.02 -11.21
C VAL A 619 4.03 -24.80 -11.33
N PRO A 620 4.65 -24.08 -10.38
CA PRO A 620 6.09 -23.91 -10.33
C PRO A 620 6.80 -25.19 -9.80
N ASP A 621 8.08 -25.35 -10.14
CA ASP A 621 8.90 -26.45 -9.61
C ASP A 621 9.36 -26.14 -8.17
N SER A 622 8.53 -26.49 -7.20
CA SER A 622 8.79 -26.26 -5.78
C SER A 622 10.04 -26.97 -5.26
N SER A 623 10.41 -28.12 -5.83
CA SER A 623 11.60 -28.87 -5.40
C SER A 623 12.88 -28.15 -5.82
N MET A 624 12.96 -27.69 -7.07
CA MET A 624 14.07 -26.86 -7.55
C MET A 624 14.19 -25.56 -6.75
N ILE A 625 13.06 -24.90 -6.48
CA ILE A 625 13.05 -23.67 -5.68
C ILE A 625 13.58 -23.91 -4.26
N ALA A 626 13.16 -25.00 -3.62
CA ALA A 626 13.64 -25.38 -2.29
C ALA A 626 15.14 -25.69 -2.30
N GLU A 627 15.64 -26.43 -3.28
CA GLU A 627 17.05 -26.79 -3.43
C GLU A 627 17.95 -25.55 -3.47
N ILE A 628 17.56 -24.58 -4.29
CA ILE A 628 18.35 -23.37 -4.53
C ILE A 628 18.31 -22.44 -3.32
N ASN A 629 17.14 -22.31 -2.68
CA ASN A 629 17.03 -21.55 -1.44
C ASN A 629 17.88 -22.15 -0.31
N LEU A 630 17.82 -23.48 -0.11
CA LEU A 630 18.64 -24.17 0.90
C LEU A 630 20.13 -24.01 0.60
N PHE A 631 20.53 -24.07 -0.67
CA PHE A 631 21.92 -23.84 -1.07
C PHE A 631 22.37 -22.41 -0.73
N GLY A 632 21.53 -21.41 -1.01
CA GLY A 632 21.80 -20.01 -0.65
C GLY A 632 21.86 -19.76 0.86
N GLU A 633 21.21 -20.60 1.67
CA GLU A 633 21.30 -20.56 3.14
C GLU A 633 22.49 -21.37 3.70
N GLY A 634 23.28 -22.02 2.83
CA GLY A 634 24.51 -22.74 3.22
C GLY A 634 24.28 -24.18 3.66
N PHE A 635 23.15 -24.80 3.31
CA PHE A 635 22.94 -26.24 3.51
C PHE A 635 23.74 -27.07 2.52
N GLN A 636 24.15 -28.28 2.93
CA GLN A 636 24.74 -29.30 2.06
C GLN A 636 23.66 -30.29 1.60
N GLU A 637 23.97 -31.14 0.62
CA GLU A 637 23.05 -32.15 0.07
C GLU A 637 21.64 -31.62 -0.28
N THR A 638 21.59 -30.37 -0.73
CA THR A 638 20.34 -29.59 -0.84
C THR A 638 19.31 -30.22 -1.74
N ARG A 639 19.74 -30.99 -2.75
CA ARG A 639 18.86 -31.74 -3.66
C ARG A 639 18.08 -32.84 -2.94
N VAL A 640 18.70 -33.54 -1.99
CA VAL A 640 18.04 -34.59 -1.20
C VAL A 640 17.09 -33.94 -0.20
N LEU A 641 17.56 -32.92 0.53
CA LEU A 641 16.76 -32.18 1.50
C LEU A 641 15.52 -31.55 0.85
N ALA A 642 15.67 -30.89 -0.30
CA ALA A 642 14.57 -30.27 -1.02
C ALA A 642 13.52 -31.27 -1.50
N ARG A 643 13.95 -32.46 -1.94
CA ARG A 643 13.02 -33.56 -2.27
C ARG A 643 12.26 -34.03 -1.05
N LYS A 644 12.93 -34.25 0.09
CA LYS A 644 12.27 -34.63 1.34
C LYS A 644 11.26 -33.58 1.80
N VAL A 645 11.63 -32.30 1.79
CA VAL A 645 10.74 -31.17 2.13
C VAL A 645 9.51 -31.15 1.22
N PHE A 646 9.71 -31.27 -0.09
CA PHE A 646 8.63 -31.27 -1.07
C PHE A 646 7.70 -32.48 -0.89
N THR A 647 8.26 -33.68 -0.72
CA THR A 647 7.49 -34.90 -0.47
C THR A 647 6.69 -34.77 0.82
N LEU A 648 7.28 -34.26 1.90
CA LEU A 648 6.60 -34.06 3.19
C LEU A 648 5.37 -33.17 3.03
N TYR A 649 5.50 -32.02 2.37
CA TYR A 649 4.38 -31.09 2.18
C TYR A 649 3.32 -31.65 1.22
N THR A 650 3.74 -32.42 0.22
CA THR A 650 2.81 -33.12 -0.68
C THR A 650 2.02 -34.19 0.06
N LEU A 651 2.67 -35.00 0.89
CA LEU A 651 2.03 -36.01 1.73
C LEU A 651 1.11 -35.35 2.77
N ALA A 652 1.56 -34.27 3.41
CA ALA A 652 0.74 -33.51 4.34
C ALA A 652 -0.54 -32.96 3.66
N GLN A 653 -0.43 -32.47 2.43
CA GLN A 653 -1.60 -32.00 1.67
C GLN A 653 -2.55 -33.15 1.27
N GLN A 654 -2.04 -34.36 1.06
CA GLN A 654 -2.84 -35.52 0.64
C GLN A 654 -3.46 -36.29 1.80
N GLN A 655 -2.75 -36.40 2.93
CA GLN A 655 -3.11 -37.28 4.04
C GLN A 655 -3.78 -36.56 5.21
N LEU A 656 -3.45 -35.28 5.44
CA LEU A 656 -4.08 -34.51 6.52
C LEU A 656 -5.50 -34.08 6.13
N SER A 657 -6.30 -33.76 7.14
CA SER A 657 -7.65 -33.26 6.92
C SER A 657 -7.64 -31.96 6.08
N LYS A 658 -8.68 -31.76 5.27
CA LYS A 658 -8.83 -30.56 4.43
C LYS A 658 -9.28 -29.39 5.29
N GLN A 659 -8.34 -28.56 5.74
CA GLN A 659 -8.60 -27.34 6.50
C GLN A 659 -8.38 -26.08 5.64
N HIS A 660 -9.21 -25.05 5.84
CA HIS A 660 -9.09 -23.79 5.09
C HIS A 660 -7.81 -23.01 5.38
N HIS A 661 -7.22 -23.20 6.57
CA HIS A 661 -6.00 -22.50 7.01
C HIS A 661 -4.70 -23.28 6.75
N TYR A 662 -4.78 -24.48 6.16
CA TYR A 662 -3.58 -25.25 5.79
C TYR A 662 -2.95 -24.68 4.51
N ASP A 663 -1.66 -24.33 4.59
CA ASP A 663 -0.86 -23.81 3.47
C ASP A 663 0.45 -24.62 3.34
N PHE A 664 0.35 -25.72 2.59
CA PHE A 664 1.50 -26.55 2.19
C PHE A 664 2.00 -26.22 0.78
N GLY A 665 1.58 -25.07 0.22
CA GLY A 665 1.97 -24.64 -1.12
C GLY A 665 3.38 -24.05 -1.20
N LEU A 666 3.72 -23.50 -2.37
CA LEU A 666 5.05 -22.92 -2.62
C LEU A 666 5.42 -21.82 -1.61
N ARG A 667 4.47 -20.98 -1.21
CA ARG A 667 4.70 -19.91 -0.22
C ARG A 667 5.13 -20.49 1.13
N GLY A 668 4.53 -21.61 1.54
CA GLY A 668 4.94 -22.37 2.73
C GLY A 668 6.39 -22.84 2.62
N ILE A 669 6.77 -23.46 1.51
CA ILE A 669 8.12 -24.00 1.26
C ILE A 669 9.20 -22.90 1.24
N VAL A 670 8.93 -21.77 0.55
CA VAL A 670 9.87 -20.64 0.49
C VAL A 670 10.05 -20.01 1.88
N THR A 671 8.97 -19.89 2.65
CA THR A 671 9.06 -19.39 4.04
C THR A 671 9.89 -20.34 4.91
N LEU A 672 9.65 -21.65 4.79
CA LEU A 672 10.37 -22.68 5.54
C LEU A 672 11.87 -22.65 5.26
N THR A 673 12.27 -22.65 4.00
CA THR A 673 13.70 -22.66 3.64
C THR A 673 14.45 -21.43 4.15
N ARG A 674 13.83 -20.24 4.10
CA ARG A 674 14.38 -19.01 4.69
C ARG A 674 14.45 -19.07 6.21
N TYR A 675 13.42 -19.62 6.86
CA TYR A 675 13.38 -19.75 8.32
C TYR A 675 14.43 -20.75 8.82
N ALA A 676 14.55 -21.89 8.15
CA ALA A 676 15.59 -22.88 8.42
C ALA A 676 17.00 -22.27 8.28
N GLY A 677 17.24 -21.42 7.27
CA GLY A 677 18.51 -20.69 7.15
C GLY A 677 18.79 -19.74 8.33
N ARG A 678 17.77 -19.07 8.88
CA ARG A 678 17.92 -18.24 10.09
C ARG A 678 18.27 -19.10 11.31
N LYS A 679 17.55 -20.20 11.52
CA LYS A 679 17.82 -21.13 12.63
C LYS A 679 19.20 -21.78 12.49
N LYS A 680 19.64 -22.14 11.27
CA LYS A 680 20.98 -22.69 11.04
C LYS A 680 22.09 -21.76 11.54
N ARG A 681 21.90 -20.45 11.45
CA ARG A 681 22.87 -19.47 11.96
C ARG A 681 22.85 -19.33 13.48
N LEU A 682 21.70 -19.54 14.11
CA LEU A 682 21.59 -19.55 15.57
C LEU A 682 22.22 -20.81 16.17
N TYR A 683 22.19 -21.91 15.41
CA TYR A 683 22.79 -23.19 15.78
C TYR A 683 23.99 -23.52 14.88
N SER A 684 24.90 -22.56 14.71
CA SER A 684 26.10 -22.71 13.86
C SER A 684 27.08 -23.78 14.36
N ASP A 685 26.98 -24.13 15.64
CA ASP A 685 27.91 -25.03 16.33
C ASP A 685 27.54 -26.50 16.16
N LEU A 686 26.36 -26.80 15.61
CA LEU A 686 25.93 -28.16 15.28
C LEU A 686 26.74 -28.70 14.09
N ALA A 687 27.02 -30.00 14.09
CA ALA A 687 27.72 -30.65 12.98
C ALA A 687 26.91 -30.54 11.67
N ASP A 688 27.58 -30.52 10.52
CA ASP A 688 26.91 -30.40 9.20
C ASP A 688 25.89 -31.55 8.95
N ASP A 689 26.10 -32.72 9.58
CA ASP A 689 25.21 -33.88 9.52
C ASP A 689 23.91 -33.67 10.34
N GLU A 690 23.98 -32.85 11.40
CA GLU A 690 22.85 -32.42 12.25
C GLU A 690 22.07 -31.23 11.66
N ALA A 691 22.58 -30.61 10.58
CA ALA A 691 21.90 -29.50 9.91
C ALA A 691 20.53 -29.92 9.34
N SER A 692 20.32 -31.22 9.08
CA SER A 692 19.00 -31.78 8.73
C SER A 692 17.99 -31.59 9.88
N GLY A 693 18.44 -31.67 11.14
CA GLY A 693 17.61 -31.47 12.33
C GLY A 693 17.10 -30.04 12.45
N VAL A 694 17.87 -29.05 11.98
CA VAL A 694 17.46 -27.64 11.92
C VAL A 694 16.28 -27.42 10.96
N ILE A 695 16.23 -28.15 9.83
CA ILE A 695 15.09 -28.09 8.90
C ILE A 695 13.85 -28.65 9.58
N ILE A 696 13.97 -29.78 10.29
CA ILE A 696 12.86 -30.39 11.02
C ILE A 696 12.37 -29.47 12.14
N LEU A 697 13.28 -28.82 12.87
CA LEU A 697 12.94 -27.83 13.89
C LEU A 697 12.13 -26.68 13.28
N ALA A 698 12.61 -26.09 12.19
CA ALA A 698 11.89 -25.05 11.47
C ALA A 698 10.51 -25.51 10.94
N MET A 699 10.39 -26.76 10.49
CA MET A 699 9.11 -27.34 10.08
C MET A 699 8.14 -27.48 11.25
N LYS A 700 8.63 -27.94 12.42
CA LYS A 700 7.81 -28.08 13.63
C LYS A 700 7.31 -26.72 14.10
N ASP A 701 8.20 -25.73 14.23
CA ASP A 701 7.88 -24.36 14.64
C ASP A 701 6.81 -23.73 13.73
N MET A 702 6.88 -23.98 12.42
CA MET A 702 5.96 -23.38 11.45
C MET A 702 4.60 -24.07 11.31
N ASN A 703 4.52 -25.37 11.58
CA ASN A 703 3.33 -26.16 11.23
C ASN A 703 2.57 -26.67 12.46
N VAL A 704 3.26 -27.04 13.56
CA VAL A 704 2.62 -27.65 14.73
C VAL A 704 1.51 -26.78 15.31
N ALA A 705 1.70 -25.46 15.35
CA ALA A 705 0.70 -24.52 15.87
C ALA A 705 -0.58 -24.44 15.02
N LYS A 706 -0.54 -24.89 13.75
CA LYS A 706 -1.65 -24.80 12.79
C LYS A 706 -2.47 -26.07 12.72
N LEU A 707 -1.86 -27.21 13.02
CA LEU A 707 -2.47 -28.53 12.88
C LEU A 707 -3.54 -28.78 13.95
N THR A 708 -4.57 -29.53 13.58
CA THR A 708 -5.55 -30.06 14.53
C THR A 708 -4.91 -31.13 15.43
N SER A 709 -5.57 -31.46 16.54
CA SER A 709 -5.13 -32.54 17.43
C SER A 709 -4.93 -33.86 16.72
N ASP A 710 -5.80 -34.14 15.74
CA ASP A 710 -5.85 -35.43 15.05
C ASP A 710 -4.82 -35.50 13.91
N ASP A 711 -4.54 -34.37 13.26
CA ASP A 711 -3.54 -34.27 12.19
C ASP A 711 -2.11 -34.18 12.73
N LEU A 712 -1.92 -33.75 13.98
CA LEU A 712 -0.60 -33.57 14.58
C LEU A 712 0.20 -34.89 14.66
N PRO A 713 -0.35 -36.01 15.17
CA PRO A 713 0.33 -37.31 15.14
C PRO A 713 0.67 -37.78 13.72
N LEU A 714 -0.24 -37.56 12.75
CA LEU A 714 -0.02 -37.93 11.35
C LEU A 714 1.16 -37.16 10.75
N PHE A 715 1.20 -35.84 10.96
CA PHE A 715 2.30 -35.01 10.49
C PHE A 715 3.65 -35.39 11.12
N LEU A 716 3.66 -35.72 12.42
CA LEU A 716 4.86 -36.20 13.10
C LEU A 716 5.31 -37.56 12.55
N GLY A 717 4.39 -38.46 12.24
CA GLY A 717 4.67 -39.74 11.58
C GLY A 717 5.30 -39.57 10.20
N ILE A 718 4.72 -38.71 9.35
CA ILE A 718 5.31 -38.38 8.03
C ILE A 718 6.73 -37.79 8.20
N THR A 719 6.93 -36.97 9.23
CA THR A 719 8.24 -36.37 9.51
C THR A 719 9.27 -37.42 9.94
N SER A 720 8.90 -38.35 10.85
CA SER A 720 9.81 -39.42 11.27
C SER A 720 10.13 -40.39 10.14
N ASP A 721 9.18 -40.69 9.26
CA ASP A 721 9.39 -41.61 8.14
C ASP A 721 10.37 -41.04 7.10
N LEU A 722 10.31 -39.73 6.84
CA LEU A 722 11.23 -39.07 5.90
C LEU A 722 12.59 -38.73 6.52
N PHE A 723 12.65 -38.61 7.85
CA PHE A 723 13.85 -38.27 8.63
C PHE A 723 14.06 -39.21 9.83
N PRO A 724 14.30 -40.52 9.61
CA PRO A 724 14.29 -41.51 10.69
C PRO A 724 15.50 -41.44 11.63
N THR A 725 16.64 -40.92 11.17
CA THR A 725 17.91 -40.92 11.91
C THR A 725 18.39 -39.52 12.29
N VAL A 726 17.48 -38.54 12.34
CA VAL A 726 17.85 -37.13 12.55
C VAL A 726 17.35 -36.65 13.91
N ASP A 727 18.29 -36.33 14.79
CA ASP A 727 17.98 -35.73 16.09
C ASP A 727 17.60 -34.25 15.92
N VAL A 728 16.49 -33.85 16.55
CA VAL A 728 15.99 -32.48 16.49
C VAL A 728 16.56 -31.68 17.67
N PRO A 729 17.22 -30.54 17.44
CA PRO A 729 17.74 -29.71 18.52
C PRO A 729 16.62 -29.26 19.48
N THR A 730 16.87 -29.32 20.78
CA THR A 730 15.96 -28.81 21.80
C THR A 730 16.17 -27.30 21.98
N VAL A 731 15.07 -26.54 22.02
CA VAL A 731 15.09 -25.10 22.27
C VAL A 731 14.72 -24.88 23.73
N ASP A 732 15.57 -24.18 24.47
CA ASP A 732 15.28 -23.80 25.85
C ASP A 732 14.40 -22.54 25.88
N TYR A 733 13.19 -22.70 26.42
CA TYR A 733 12.22 -21.61 26.59
C TYR A 733 12.06 -21.20 28.06
N GLN A 734 12.88 -21.71 29.00
CA GLN A 734 12.66 -21.54 30.44
C GLN A 734 12.57 -20.06 30.84
N GLU A 735 13.46 -19.23 30.32
CA GLU A 735 13.43 -17.79 30.60
C GLU A 735 12.11 -17.15 30.15
N ILE A 736 11.65 -17.44 28.93
CA ILE A 736 10.37 -16.93 28.40
C ILE A 736 9.19 -17.46 29.24
N ILE A 737 9.25 -18.72 29.67
CA ILE A 737 8.22 -19.35 30.51
C ILE A 737 8.09 -18.62 31.86
N ASP A 738 9.20 -18.22 32.46
CA ASP A 738 9.22 -17.48 33.72
C ASP A 738 8.53 -16.11 33.57
N TYR A 739 8.82 -15.38 32.50
CA TYR A 739 8.14 -14.11 32.18
C TYR A 739 6.66 -14.31 31.87
N ILE A 740 6.28 -15.33 31.10
CA ILE A 740 4.88 -15.66 30.80
C ILE A 740 4.11 -15.91 32.11
N THR A 741 4.70 -16.67 33.02
CA THR A 741 4.10 -17.03 34.30
C THR A 741 3.90 -15.79 35.16
N LYS A 742 4.93 -14.93 35.26
CA LYS A 742 4.90 -13.67 36.00
C LYS A 742 3.80 -12.73 35.48
N GLU A 743 3.73 -12.50 34.17
CA GLU A 743 2.73 -11.60 33.57
C GLU A 743 1.31 -12.20 33.64
N ALA A 744 1.16 -13.53 33.51
CA ALA A 744 -0.13 -14.19 33.70
C ALA A 744 -0.66 -13.98 35.14
N THR A 745 0.19 -14.16 36.16
CA THR A 745 -0.19 -13.94 37.56
C THR A 745 -0.53 -12.46 37.83
N LYS A 746 0.21 -11.53 37.23
CA LYS A 746 -0.08 -10.08 37.32
C LYS A 746 -1.45 -9.73 36.74
N LEU A 747 -1.86 -10.39 35.66
CA LEU A 747 -3.21 -10.28 35.08
C LEU A 747 -4.29 -11.08 35.83
N LYS A 748 -3.95 -11.65 37.00
CA LYS A 748 -4.83 -12.52 37.81
C LYS A 748 -5.33 -13.76 37.05
N LEU A 749 -4.51 -14.28 36.15
CA LEU A 749 -4.79 -15.50 35.38
C LEU A 749 -4.03 -16.69 35.94
N GLN A 750 -4.57 -17.88 35.73
CA GLN A 750 -3.88 -19.13 36.07
C GLN A 750 -2.92 -19.53 34.94
N PRO A 751 -1.61 -19.68 35.20
CA PRO A 751 -0.63 -20.09 34.20
C PRO A 751 -0.74 -21.60 33.93
N ILE A 752 -1.76 -22.00 33.18
CA ILE A 752 -1.94 -23.40 32.77
C ILE A 752 -0.92 -23.78 31.66
N PRO A 753 -0.44 -25.04 31.59
CA PRO A 753 0.55 -25.45 30.59
C PRO A 753 0.13 -25.19 29.14
N SER A 754 -1.16 -25.33 28.82
CA SER A 754 -1.70 -25.05 27.49
C SER A 754 -1.59 -23.57 27.11
N LEU A 755 -1.78 -22.65 28.05
CA LEU A 755 -1.63 -21.22 27.85
C LEU A 755 -0.17 -20.87 27.54
N ILE A 756 0.77 -21.38 28.35
CA ILE A 756 2.21 -21.18 28.16
C ILE A 756 2.63 -21.67 26.77
N THR A 757 2.24 -22.90 26.43
CA THR A 757 2.52 -23.51 25.12
C THR A 757 1.98 -22.65 23.97
N LYS A 758 0.76 -22.11 24.08
CA LYS A 758 0.16 -21.27 23.03
C LYS A 758 0.82 -19.90 22.88
N VAL A 759 1.30 -19.31 23.98
CA VAL A 759 2.09 -18.06 23.92
C VAL A 759 3.43 -18.29 23.22
N ILE A 760 4.13 -19.39 23.52
CA ILE A 760 5.38 -19.78 22.84
C ILE A 760 5.12 -20.06 21.35
N GLN A 761 4.07 -20.80 21.01
CA GLN A 761 3.69 -21.05 19.62
C GLN A 761 3.42 -19.75 18.84
N LEU A 762 2.76 -18.78 19.47
CA LEU A 762 2.52 -17.46 18.87
C LEU A 762 3.82 -16.69 18.67
N TYR A 763 4.74 -16.74 19.63
CA TYR A 763 6.08 -16.14 19.54
C TYR A 763 6.89 -16.72 18.36
N GLU A 764 6.99 -18.05 18.25
CA GLU A 764 7.71 -18.69 17.14
C GLU A 764 7.03 -18.44 15.79
N THR A 765 5.69 -18.46 15.75
CA THR A 765 4.94 -18.16 14.52
C THR A 765 5.23 -16.72 14.05
N LYS A 766 5.28 -15.75 14.98
CA LYS A 766 5.64 -14.35 14.71
C LYS A 766 7.09 -14.21 14.22
N ASN A 767 8.02 -15.01 14.75
CA ASN A 767 9.41 -15.02 14.27
C ASN A 767 9.54 -15.56 12.83
N SER A 768 8.65 -16.47 12.44
CA SER A 768 8.58 -17.01 11.08
C SER A 768 7.88 -16.05 10.08
N ARG A 769 6.83 -15.32 10.52
CA ARG A 769 6.00 -14.45 9.68
C ARG A 769 5.55 -13.19 10.43
N HIS A 770 5.54 -12.05 9.74
CA HIS A 770 5.12 -10.76 10.30
C HIS A 770 3.61 -10.66 10.60
N SER A 771 2.79 -11.42 9.87
CA SER A 771 1.33 -11.48 10.05
C SER A 771 0.92 -12.88 10.47
N THR A 772 0.12 -12.96 11.53
CA THR A 772 -0.34 -14.20 12.15
C THR A 772 -1.84 -14.12 12.39
N MET A 773 -2.53 -15.23 12.20
CA MET A 773 -3.96 -15.37 12.51
C MET A 773 -4.12 -16.26 13.73
N LEU A 774 -4.90 -15.80 14.70
CA LEU A 774 -5.34 -16.63 15.83
C LEU A 774 -6.72 -17.21 15.50
N VAL A 775 -6.76 -18.50 15.19
CA VAL A 775 -7.98 -19.22 14.80
C VAL A 775 -8.48 -20.04 15.97
N GLY A 776 -9.78 -19.95 16.25
CA GLY A 776 -10.45 -20.69 17.32
C GLY A 776 -11.82 -20.09 17.63
N GLU A 777 -12.61 -20.75 18.47
CA GLU A 777 -13.94 -20.28 18.88
C GLU A 777 -13.87 -19.12 19.86
N SER A 778 -15.01 -18.47 20.13
CA SER A 778 -15.11 -17.48 21.20
C SER A 778 -14.75 -18.10 22.55
N ASN A 779 -14.22 -17.30 23.48
CA ASN A 779 -13.80 -17.75 24.82
C ASN A 779 -12.67 -18.80 24.88
N THR A 780 -11.96 -19.08 23.79
CA THR A 780 -10.78 -19.97 23.76
C THR A 780 -9.46 -19.28 24.14
N ALA A 781 -9.52 -18.23 24.97
CA ALA A 781 -8.38 -17.45 25.44
C ALA A 781 -7.50 -16.77 24.36
N LYS A 782 -7.93 -16.70 23.09
CA LYS A 782 -7.17 -16.03 21.99
C LYS A 782 -6.69 -14.63 22.38
N THR A 783 -7.59 -13.83 22.97
CA THR A 783 -7.28 -12.46 23.41
C THR A 783 -6.22 -12.43 24.51
N ILE A 784 -6.29 -13.37 25.44
CA ILE A 784 -5.32 -13.50 26.53
C ILE A 784 -3.95 -13.91 25.98
N THR A 785 -3.89 -14.84 25.02
CA THR A 785 -2.63 -15.33 24.44
C THR A 785 -1.79 -14.20 23.84
N TRP A 786 -2.37 -13.35 22.98
CA TRP A 786 -1.59 -12.25 22.38
C TRP A 786 -1.31 -11.11 23.37
N ARG A 787 -2.19 -10.85 24.34
CA ARG A 787 -1.95 -9.86 25.39
C ARG A 787 -0.79 -10.24 26.30
N ILE A 788 -0.72 -11.50 26.73
CA ILE A 788 0.42 -11.99 27.51
C ILE A 788 1.71 -11.88 26.69
N LEU A 789 1.68 -12.26 25.40
CA LEU A 789 2.86 -12.09 24.55
C LEU A 789 3.29 -10.63 24.42
N GLN A 790 2.35 -9.68 24.31
CA GLN A 790 2.64 -8.24 24.28
C GLN A 790 3.37 -7.80 25.57
N GLU A 791 2.84 -8.17 26.74
CA GLU A 791 3.42 -7.82 28.04
C GLU A 791 4.80 -8.46 28.20
N VAL A 792 4.97 -9.74 27.85
CA VAL A 792 6.26 -10.44 27.93
C VAL A 792 7.31 -9.77 27.05
N MET A 793 6.99 -9.47 25.79
CA MET A 793 7.91 -8.78 24.86
C MET A 793 8.33 -7.40 25.40
N THR A 794 7.40 -6.69 26.03
CA THR A 794 7.64 -5.35 26.60
C THR A 794 8.45 -5.43 27.90
N ALA A 795 8.12 -6.36 28.79
CA ALA A 795 8.83 -6.59 30.05
C ALA A 795 10.28 -7.01 29.81
N MET A 796 10.51 -7.99 28.93
CA MET A 796 11.87 -8.43 28.57
C MET A 796 12.69 -7.29 27.95
N LYS A 797 12.05 -6.41 27.16
CA LYS A 797 12.73 -5.22 26.63
C LYS A 797 13.09 -4.22 27.72
N ASN A 798 12.19 -3.95 28.66
CA ASN A 798 12.44 -3.05 29.79
C ASN A 798 13.57 -3.58 30.69
N ASP A 799 13.68 -4.90 30.82
CA ASP A 799 14.77 -5.58 31.54
C ASP A 799 16.09 -5.67 30.73
N GLY A 800 16.17 -5.03 29.57
CA GLY A 800 17.38 -4.93 28.76
C GLY A 800 17.73 -6.19 27.96
N LYS A 801 16.83 -7.16 27.83
CA LYS A 801 17.07 -8.39 27.05
C LYS A 801 17.17 -8.07 25.56
N ALA A 802 18.22 -8.56 24.92
CA ALA A 802 18.45 -8.38 23.49
C ALA A 802 17.40 -9.16 22.67
N GLY A 803 16.97 -8.60 21.53
CA GLY A 803 16.01 -9.25 20.62
C GLY A 803 14.53 -8.98 20.89
N TYR A 804 14.19 -8.31 22.00
CA TYR A 804 12.81 -7.95 22.35
C TYR A 804 12.50 -6.47 22.07
N ASN A 805 11.21 -6.16 21.86
CA ASN A 805 10.74 -4.81 21.53
C ASN A 805 9.42 -4.52 22.24
N THR A 806 9.20 -3.26 22.62
CA THR A 806 7.91 -2.77 23.11
C THR A 806 6.84 -2.93 22.03
N VAL A 807 5.66 -3.43 22.43
CA VAL A 807 4.56 -3.76 21.52
C VAL A 807 3.38 -2.84 21.77
N TYR A 808 2.91 -2.18 20.71
CA TYR A 808 1.71 -1.33 20.72
C TYR A 808 0.60 -1.99 19.89
N VAL A 809 -0.63 -1.89 20.39
CA VAL A 809 -1.80 -2.56 19.81
C VAL A 809 -2.89 -1.56 19.48
N TYR A 810 -3.38 -1.65 18.24
CA TYR A 810 -4.50 -0.88 17.73
C TYR A 810 -5.61 -1.85 17.33
N PRO A 811 -6.63 -2.08 18.17
CA PRO A 811 -7.71 -3.01 17.88
C PRO A 811 -8.67 -2.41 16.84
N ILE A 812 -8.93 -3.15 15.76
CA ILE A 812 -9.84 -2.70 14.68
C ILE A 812 -10.81 -3.82 14.33
N ASN A 813 -12.08 -3.49 14.17
CA ASN A 813 -13.06 -4.35 13.53
C ASN A 813 -13.26 -3.92 12.07
N PRO A 814 -12.67 -4.61 11.08
CA PRO A 814 -12.78 -4.23 9.67
C PRO A 814 -14.19 -4.39 9.09
N LYS A 815 -15.10 -5.08 9.79
CA LYS A 815 -16.52 -5.18 9.36
C LYS A 815 -17.39 -4.03 9.88
N ALA A 816 -16.87 -3.21 10.79
CA ALA A 816 -17.60 -2.05 11.32
C ALA A 816 -17.52 -0.84 10.38
N LEU A 817 -16.67 -0.91 9.35
CA LEU A 817 -16.39 0.18 8.41
C LEU A 817 -16.58 -0.33 6.99
N ASN A 818 -16.97 0.56 6.08
CA ASN A 818 -16.92 0.26 4.66
C ASN A 818 -15.45 0.27 4.14
N LEU A 819 -15.23 -0.20 2.91
CA LEU A 819 -13.86 -0.31 2.37
C LEU A 819 -13.18 1.06 2.17
N GLY A 820 -13.94 2.08 1.81
CA GLY A 820 -13.46 3.46 1.65
C GLY A 820 -13.02 4.06 2.99
N GLU A 821 -13.81 3.91 4.05
CA GLU A 821 -13.47 4.33 5.41
C GLU A 821 -12.28 3.56 5.99
N LEU A 822 -12.13 2.28 5.63
CA LEU A 822 -11.07 1.44 6.17
C LEU A 822 -9.71 1.74 5.53
N TYR A 823 -9.65 1.85 4.20
CA TYR A 823 -8.40 2.00 3.44
C TYR A 823 -8.17 3.42 2.91
N GLY A 824 -9.23 4.18 2.71
CA GLY A 824 -9.26 5.46 2.02
C GLY A 824 -9.88 5.32 0.64
N GLU A 825 -10.46 6.40 0.14
CA GLU A 825 -11.05 6.47 -1.18
C GLU A 825 -10.84 7.84 -1.83
N TYR A 826 -10.82 7.85 -3.16
CA TYR A 826 -10.76 9.09 -3.92
C TYR A 826 -12.17 9.61 -4.14
N ASN A 827 -12.49 10.77 -3.58
CA ASN A 827 -13.77 11.42 -3.77
C ASN A 827 -13.80 12.04 -5.17
N LEU A 828 -14.68 11.52 -6.03
CA LEU A 828 -14.80 11.95 -7.43
C LEU A 828 -15.38 13.37 -7.59
N ALA A 829 -16.16 13.84 -6.61
CA ALA A 829 -16.75 15.18 -6.64
C ALA A 829 -15.73 16.24 -6.25
N THR A 830 -14.91 15.97 -5.23
CA THR A 830 -13.89 16.93 -4.75
C THR A 830 -12.53 16.76 -5.43
N GLY A 831 -12.26 15.59 -6.02
CA GLY A 831 -10.94 15.25 -6.54
C GLY A 831 -9.89 15.02 -5.44
N GLU A 832 -10.32 14.65 -4.23
CA GLU A 832 -9.43 14.46 -3.09
C GLU A 832 -9.37 13.01 -2.63
N TRP A 833 -8.20 12.61 -2.15
CA TRP A 833 -8.04 11.36 -1.43
C TRP A 833 -8.42 11.54 0.04
N LEU A 834 -9.42 10.78 0.50
CA LEU A 834 -9.78 10.66 1.91
C LEU A 834 -9.00 9.49 2.50
N ASP A 835 -8.21 9.72 3.54
CA ASP A 835 -7.45 8.67 4.23
C ASP A 835 -8.37 7.77 5.07
N GLY A 836 -8.22 6.46 4.92
CA GLY A 836 -8.92 5.48 5.78
C GLY A 836 -8.24 5.28 7.14
N VAL A 837 -8.98 4.65 8.06
CA VAL A 837 -8.54 4.38 9.44
C VAL A 837 -7.22 3.59 9.48
N ILE A 838 -7.07 2.55 8.65
CA ILE A 838 -5.83 1.76 8.60
C ILE A 838 -4.67 2.62 8.09
N SER A 839 -4.90 3.43 7.06
CA SER A 839 -3.89 4.30 6.46
C SER A 839 -3.39 5.33 7.47
N SER A 840 -4.28 5.93 8.25
CA SER A 840 -3.94 6.86 9.34
C SER A 840 -3.09 6.18 10.43
N ILE A 841 -3.51 5.02 10.94
CA ILE A 841 -2.75 4.25 11.95
C ILE A 841 -1.38 3.84 11.41
N MET A 842 -1.29 3.42 10.15
CA MET A 842 -0.01 3.07 9.52
C MET A 842 0.93 4.28 9.42
N ARG A 843 0.42 5.47 9.05
CA ARG A 843 1.24 6.70 9.01
C ARG A 843 1.75 7.09 10.40
N GLN A 844 0.88 7.00 11.42
CA GLN A 844 1.27 7.28 12.81
C GLN A 844 2.31 6.28 13.33
N THR A 845 2.17 4.99 13.01
CA THR A 845 3.11 3.96 13.46
C THR A 845 4.45 4.02 12.72
N CYS A 846 4.46 4.34 11.42
CA CYS A 846 5.70 4.46 10.63
C CYS A 846 6.50 5.74 10.91
N SER A 847 5.85 6.83 11.35
CA SER A 847 6.54 8.09 11.68
C SER A 847 7.31 8.02 13.01
N SER A 848 6.87 7.17 13.94
CA SER A 848 7.60 6.91 15.18
C SER A 848 8.77 5.93 14.93
N LYS A 849 10.01 6.45 14.89
CA LYS A 849 11.25 5.75 14.52
C LYS A 849 11.63 4.53 15.41
N MET A 850 10.79 4.07 16.34
CA MET A 850 11.16 3.09 17.37
C MET A 850 10.10 2.03 17.72
N LEU A 851 9.14 1.73 16.84
CA LEU A 851 8.00 0.89 17.22
C LEU A 851 7.89 -0.44 16.46
N LEU A 852 7.65 -1.52 17.21
CA LEU A 852 7.07 -2.75 16.68
C LEU A 852 5.55 -2.68 16.87
N SER A 853 4.83 -2.25 15.83
CA SER A 853 3.37 -2.12 15.87
C SER A 853 2.69 -3.40 15.40
N ILE A 854 1.75 -3.92 16.19
CA ILE A 854 0.92 -5.07 15.80
C ILE A 854 -0.49 -4.55 15.51
N LEU A 855 -0.88 -4.59 14.23
CA LEU A 855 -2.28 -4.43 13.84
C LEU A 855 -3.01 -5.76 14.07
N ILE A 856 -4.05 -5.77 14.89
CA ILE A 856 -4.87 -6.95 15.16
C ILE A 856 -6.27 -6.73 14.57
N PRO A 857 -6.54 -7.19 13.34
CA PRO A 857 -7.89 -7.18 12.81
C PRO A 857 -8.72 -8.30 13.47
N PHE A 858 -9.85 -7.94 14.10
CA PHE A 858 -10.81 -8.92 14.61
C PHE A 858 -11.78 -9.32 13.50
N LYS A 859 -11.78 -10.59 13.09
CA LYS A 859 -12.89 -11.14 12.30
C LYS A 859 -13.88 -11.78 13.26
N LEU A 860 -14.93 -11.04 13.61
CA LEU A 860 -16.13 -11.63 14.23
C LEU A 860 -16.87 -12.40 13.13
N ASN A 861 -16.90 -13.73 13.23
CA ASN A 861 -17.92 -14.51 12.56
C ASN A 861 -19.18 -14.34 13.40
N SER A 862 -20.09 -13.50 12.92
CA SER A 862 -21.51 -13.55 13.27
C SER A 862 -22.11 -14.80 12.64
#